data_AF-A0A9P6IA49-F1
#
_entry.id   AF-A0A9P6IA49-F1
#
_cell.length_a   1.000
_cell.length_b   1.000
_cell.length_c   1.000
_cell.angle_alpha   90.00
_cell.angle_beta   90.00
_cell.angle_gamma   90.00
#
_symmetry.space_group_name_H-M   'P 1'
#
loop_
_entity.id
_entity.type
_entity.pdbx_description
1 polymer ?
#
loop_
_entity_poly.entity_id
_entity_poly.type
_entity_poly.pdbx_seq_one_letter_code
_entity_poly.pdbx_strand_id
1 'polypeptide(L)'
;MDDVPFDELPHDDYGPWMLAIIWVLGAVAGVFMGLRLYCKFTRQRGLWWDDHYMIAGWLAYLTFGVFITIDVSYDFGKHNWDITPGNWSWLLLHANLSGSFSIIAACWSKTSFALTLLRIANERWMKFFIWFIVITINVALGLNVLFTWIQCWPVEKTWRTASTPGTCWPKSIPMNYNVFTASYSGAMDIILAILPWKIIWGLTMTKREKLGVSLAMSMGVFAGVVSLIKIKTITAIGAFDIIDTVELVIWGAAESAVTIIATSIPILRALIRDYKPPPARFQMDRRALKRAMFPDGGGKMNRITHKACSKKFTMNILTNLTSLFTAMTLSSGAYAASVARPVPDYTTSEAGNPFVDGWYADPDTGIYNNEYWVFPTSSLAYEQQTYLDAFSSKDLVHWTKHPNILMKADVSWAQIAMWAPAHIERNGKYYIYFAANDIQEGETKVGGIGVGVADKPEGPYKDAIGKPLIGEYHNGAQPIDQDVFIDDDGQAYIYYGGHGHANVAMLNADMISVGNFSDGTQYKEITPENYTEGSLMFKRNGKYYLMWSEGGWTGPDYSVSYAISDSPLGPFNREAKILQQDAAVATGSGHNAVINVPGTDIWYIFYHRRPLGDNDGNHRQLAYDRMYFDDDGKIKQVTMLVKDNFDDGNLIGWNTGFEGKFSVKDGQLSAEKTSAWSGKALQNTGFEDFVFDIDITLVDPDINSTARDSGDAGVLFGVTSASSGIDSVTGFYAALDASGSVLLGQMNQNWVQLASTNMTVKADTKYHLRVVAVKKEVKVFVDDMRTPKLTFTVSTSTKGTTGVRVFRTGALYDNLSVAHPGNA
;
A
#
# COMPACT_ATOMS: atom_id res chain seq x y z
N MET A 1 11.61 14.54 14.54
CA MET A 1 10.61 15.54 14.13
C MET A 1 10.87 16.92 14.74
N ASP A 2 11.97 17.15 15.47
CA ASP A 2 12.25 18.46 16.08
C ASP A 2 12.83 19.51 15.10
N ASP A 3 13.06 19.14 13.83
CA ASP A 3 13.67 20.00 12.80
C ASP A 3 12.76 20.30 11.59
N VAL A 4 11.48 19.90 11.63
CA VAL A 4 10.50 20.24 10.56
C VAL A 4 9.82 21.58 10.91
N PRO A 5 9.83 22.58 10.01
CA PRO A 5 9.09 23.83 10.21
C PRO A 5 7.61 23.55 10.50
N PHE A 6 7.01 24.28 11.45
CA PHE A 6 5.60 24.08 11.84
C PHE A 6 4.63 24.13 10.65
N ASP A 7 4.94 24.95 9.64
CA ASP A 7 4.12 25.12 8.42
C ASP A 7 4.16 23.92 7.45
N GLU A 8 5.09 22.97 7.66
CA GLU A 8 5.25 21.75 6.86
C GLU A 8 4.69 20.50 7.55
N LEU A 9 4.19 20.63 8.79
CA LEU A 9 3.55 19.53 9.51
C LEU A 9 2.12 19.31 8.98
N PRO A 10 1.62 18.06 8.94
CA PRO A 10 0.25 17.82 8.52
C PRO A 10 -0.75 18.42 9.52
N HIS A 11 -1.86 18.96 9.00
CA HIS A 11 -2.89 19.68 9.76
C HIS A 11 -4.29 19.06 9.54
N ASP A 12 -4.37 17.73 9.51
CA ASP A 12 -5.62 17.01 9.31
C ASP A 12 -6.59 17.16 10.50
N ASP A 13 -7.89 17.21 10.22
CA ASP A 13 -8.97 17.22 11.22
C ASP A 13 -10.02 16.13 10.93
N TYR A 14 -9.90 15.00 11.63
CA TYR A 14 -10.83 13.87 11.54
C TYR A 14 -12.01 13.96 12.52
N GLY A 15 -12.06 14.99 13.37
CA GLY A 15 -13.07 15.15 14.41
C GLY A 15 -14.52 15.12 13.87
N PRO A 16 -14.87 15.94 12.86
CA PRO A 16 -16.22 15.96 12.27
C PRO A 16 -16.63 14.61 11.67
N TRP A 17 -15.70 13.92 11.01
CA TRP A 17 -15.95 12.64 10.38
C TRP A 17 -16.19 11.52 11.40
N MET A 18 -15.35 11.47 12.44
CA MET A 18 -15.51 10.54 13.55
C MET A 18 -16.87 10.71 14.24
N LEU A 19 -17.32 11.95 14.47
CA LEU A 19 -18.64 12.23 15.04
C LEU A 19 -19.78 11.74 14.16
N ALA A 20 -19.69 11.98 12.85
CA ALA A 20 -20.71 11.53 11.91
C ALA A 20 -20.90 10.01 11.99
N ILE A 21 -19.81 9.24 12.05
CA ILE A 21 -19.86 7.78 12.13
C ILE A 21 -20.47 7.31 13.45
N ILE A 22 -19.98 7.82 14.59
CA ILE A 22 -20.44 7.37 15.92
C ILE A 22 -21.94 7.64 16.10
N TRP A 23 -22.40 8.83 15.72
CA TRP A 23 -23.81 9.18 15.86
C TRP A 23 -24.72 8.41 14.90
N VAL A 24 -24.27 8.15 13.66
CA VAL A 24 -25.02 7.30 12.71
C VAL A 24 -25.13 5.87 13.22
N LEU A 25 -24.03 5.27 13.67
CA LEU A 25 -24.04 3.91 14.24
C LEU A 25 -24.94 3.81 15.47
N GLY A 26 -24.87 4.80 16.37
CA GLY A 26 -25.73 4.88 17.56
C GLY A 26 -27.21 5.03 17.22
N ALA A 27 -27.53 5.86 16.22
CA ALA A 27 -28.90 6.05 15.75
C ALA A 27 -29.47 4.77 15.13
N VAL A 28 -28.70 4.10 14.25
CA VAL A 28 -29.12 2.83 13.64
C VAL A 28 -29.33 1.77 14.72
N ALA A 29 -28.39 1.60 15.65
CA ALA A 29 -28.55 0.67 16.78
C ALA A 29 -29.79 1.00 17.63
N GLY A 30 -30.04 2.28 17.88
CA GLY A 30 -31.21 2.77 18.60
C GLY A 30 -32.53 2.44 17.90
N VAL A 31 -32.59 2.55 16.58
CA VAL A 31 -33.77 2.16 15.77
C VAL A 31 -34.07 0.67 15.95
N PHE A 32 -33.05 -0.20 15.84
CA PHE A 32 -33.23 -1.65 16.01
C PHE A 32 -33.66 -2.03 17.43
N MET A 33 -33.05 -1.40 18.45
CA MET A 33 -33.45 -1.58 19.84
C MET A 33 -34.88 -1.08 20.08
N GLY A 34 -35.24 0.10 19.57
CA GLY A 34 -36.59 0.67 19.67
C GLY A 34 -37.64 -0.25 19.03
N LEU A 35 -37.35 -0.80 17.85
CA LEU A 35 -38.21 -1.79 17.20
C LEU A 35 -38.36 -3.07 18.05
N ARG A 36 -37.28 -3.56 18.68
CA ARG A 36 -37.32 -4.70 19.61
C ARG A 36 -38.27 -4.44 20.77
N LEU A 37 -38.16 -3.26 21.41
CA LEU A 37 -39.01 -2.87 22.53
C LEU A 37 -40.47 -2.70 22.10
N TYR A 38 -40.72 -2.02 20.98
CA TYR A 38 -42.04 -1.85 20.39
C TYR A 38 -42.74 -3.21 20.16
N CYS A 39 -42.03 -4.20 19.62
CA CYS A 39 -42.55 -5.55 19.45
C CYS A 39 -42.95 -6.23 20.77
N LYS A 40 -42.21 -5.97 21.86
CA LYS A 40 -42.50 -6.56 23.18
C LYS A 40 -43.72 -5.87 23.82
N PHE A 41 -43.79 -4.55 23.77
CA PHE A 41 -44.92 -3.78 24.29
C PHE A 41 -46.23 -4.06 23.55
N THR A 42 -46.21 -4.03 22.21
CA THR A 42 -47.42 -4.29 21.39
C THR A 42 -47.98 -5.69 21.55
N ARG A 43 -47.15 -6.66 21.97
CA ARG A 43 -47.53 -8.05 22.21
C ARG A 43 -47.78 -8.37 23.69
N GLN A 44 -47.89 -7.34 24.54
CA GLN A 44 -48.08 -7.46 26.00
C GLN A 44 -47.06 -8.41 26.67
N ARG A 45 -45.83 -8.46 26.15
CA ARG A 45 -44.73 -9.19 26.79
C ARG A 45 -43.96 -8.20 27.67
N GLY A 46 -43.81 -8.53 28.95
CA GLY A 46 -42.97 -7.75 29.87
C GLY A 46 -41.52 -7.67 29.39
N LEU A 47 -40.82 -6.63 29.84
CA LEU A 47 -39.38 -6.49 29.68
C LEU A 47 -38.66 -7.50 30.55
N TRP A 48 -37.58 -8.05 30.02
CA TRP A 48 -36.74 -9.03 30.69
C TRP A 48 -35.39 -8.42 31.03
N TRP A 49 -34.63 -9.08 31.90
CA TRP A 49 -33.28 -8.61 32.24
C TRP A 49 -32.39 -8.40 31.02
N ASP A 50 -32.52 -9.20 29.94
CA ASP A 50 -31.80 -8.96 28.68
C ASP A 50 -32.12 -7.58 28.07
N ASP A 51 -33.37 -7.12 28.12
CA ASP A 51 -33.73 -5.80 27.56
C ASP A 51 -33.20 -4.65 28.41
N HIS A 52 -33.16 -4.82 29.73
CA HIS A 52 -32.61 -3.80 30.64
C HIS A 52 -31.11 -3.61 30.42
N TYR A 53 -30.35 -4.69 30.29
CA TYR A 53 -28.93 -4.62 29.94
C TYR A 53 -28.70 -4.05 28.53
N MET A 54 -29.60 -4.32 27.58
CA MET A 54 -29.53 -3.72 26.23
C MET A 54 -29.72 -2.20 26.27
N ILE A 55 -30.77 -1.74 26.96
CA ILE A 55 -31.06 -0.30 27.12
C ILE A 55 -29.91 0.38 27.84
N ALA A 56 -29.39 -0.23 28.91
CA ALA A 56 -28.22 0.28 29.63
C ALA A 56 -26.99 0.37 28.72
N GLY A 57 -26.73 -0.66 27.89
CA GLY A 57 -25.63 -0.67 26.93
C GLY A 57 -25.75 0.42 25.87
N TRP A 58 -26.96 0.66 25.33
CA TRP A 58 -27.20 1.75 24.38
C TRP A 58 -27.12 3.14 25.03
N LEU A 59 -27.57 3.30 26.28
CA LEU A 59 -27.38 4.56 27.02
C LEU A 59 -25.90 4.83 27.31
N ALA A 60 -25.13 3.80 27.65
CA ALA A 60 -23.67 3.90 27.77
C ALA A 60 -23.03 4.30 26.43
N TYR A 61 -23.50 3.76 25.31
CA TYR A 61 -23.06 4.14 23.97
C TYR A 61 -23.36 5.62 23.64
N LEU A 62 -24.57 6.11 23.96
CA LEU A 62 -24.89 7.53 23.77
C LEU A 62 -24.01 8.42 24.64
N THR A 63 -23.76 8.01 25.87
CA THR A 63 -22.88 8.73 26.79
C THR A 63 -21.45 8.80 26.23
N PHE A 64 -20.96 7.69 25.67
CA PHE A 64 -19.71 7.65 24.91
C PHE A 64 -19.71 8.65 23.74
N GLY A 65 -20.75 8.68 22.91
CA GLY A 65 -20.87 9.64 21.80
C GLY A 65 -20.89 11.11 22.25
N VAL A 66 -21.52 11.41 23.39
CA VAL A 66 -21.49 12.75 24.00
C VAL A 66 -20.07 13.11 24.44
N PHE A 67 -19.35 12.22 25.12
CA PHE A 67 -17.97 12.49 25.52
C PHE A 67 -17.05 12.65 24.30
N ILE A 68 -17.20 11.87 23.24
CA ILE A 68 -16.44 12.08 22.00
C ILE A 68 -16.78 13.43 21.35
N THR A 69 -18.03 13.90 21.43
CA THR A 69 -18.42 15.24 20.97
C THR A 69 -17.71 16.34 21.78
N ILE A 70 -17.54 16.12 23.08
CA ILE A 70 -16.76 17.00 23.96
C ILE A 70 -15.27 16.90 23.63
N ASP A 71 -14.74 15.71 23.39
CA ASP A 71 -13.34 15.49 23.02
C ASP A 71 -12.99 16.27 21.74
N VAL A 72 -13.84 16.19 20.71
CA VAL A 72 -13.64 16.94 19.45
C VAL A 72 -13.67 18.46 19.67
N SER A 73 -14.47 18.94 20.65
CA SER A 73 -14.44 20.36 21.02
C SER A 73 -13.15 20.79 21.73
N TYR A 74 -12.38 19.83 22.25
CA TYR A 74 -11.03 20.00 22.80
C TYR A 74 -9.94 19.59 21.80
N ASP A 75 -10.21 19.72 20.49
CA ASP A 75 -9.29 19.45 19.38
C ASP A 75 -8.96 17.95 19.16
N PHE A 76 -9.76 17.02 19.71
CA PHE A 76 -9.58 15.60 19.40
C PHE A 76 -9.91 15.29 17.94
N GLY A 77 -9.02 14.55 17.28
CA GLY A 77 -9.08 14.27 15.85
C GLY A 77 -8.13 15.12 15.00
N LYS A 78 -7.38 16.04 15.63
CA LYS A 78 -6.25 16.77 15.04
C LYS A 78 -4.92 16.22 15.56
N HIS A 79 -3.83 16.61 14.89
CA HIS A 79 -2.48 16.26 15.31
C HIS A 79 -2.10 16.89 16.66
N ASN A 80 -1.15 16.28 17.37
CA ASN A 80 -0.64 16.77 18.66
C ASN A 80 -0.25 18.26 18.67
N TRP A 81 0.35 18.75 17.59
CA TRP A 81 0.82 20.14 17.46
C TRP A 81 -0.30 21.13 17.14
N ASP A 82 -1.48 20.66 16.73
CA ASP A 82 -2.67 21.47 16.46
C ASP A 82 -3.61 21.59 17.66
N ILE A 83 -3.31 20.90 18.75
CA ILE A 83 -4.12 20.94 19.97
C ILE A 83 -3.81 22.21 20.75
N THR A 84 -4.86 22.98 21.06
CA THR A 84 -4.73 24.25 21.77
C THR A 84 -4.01 24.07 23.12
N PRO A 85 -2.93 24.84 23.41
CA PRO A 85 -2.20 24.77 24.68
C PRO A 85 -3.12 25.05 25.87
N GLY A 86 -3.41 24.02 26.67
CA GLY A 86 -4.33 24.06 27.81
C GLY A 86 -5.50 23.07 27.73
N ASN A 87 -5.86 22.62 26.53
CA ASN A 87 -6.90 21.60 26.32
C ASN A 87 -6.41 20.19 26.64
N TRP A 88 -5.10 19.93 26.57
CA TRP A 88 -4.51 18.59 26.69
C TRP A 88 -4.93 17.79 27.93
N SER A 89 -4.89 18.39 29.13
CA SER A 89 -5.27 17.68 30.35
C SER A 89 -6.78 17.40 30.44
N TRP A 90 -7.60 18.24 29.82
CA TRP A 90 -9.04 18.01 29.74
C TRP A 90 -9.36 16.97 28.69
N LEU A 91 -8.68 17.00 27.55
CA LEU A 91 -8.79 16.00 26.50
C LEU A 91 -8.48 14.59 27.03
N LEU A 92 -7.36 14.40 27.73
CA LEU A 92 -7.02 13.09 28.30
C LEU A 92 -8.03 12.59 29.35
N LEU A 93 -8.61 13.49 30.15
CA LEU A 93 -9.64 13.12 31.12
C LEU A 93 -10.91 12.64 30.43
N HIS A 94 -11.40 13.39 29.45
CA HIS A 94 -12.62 13.07 28.72
C HIS A 94 -12.41 11.85 27.80
N ALA A 95 -11.22 11.66 27.23
CA ALA A 95 -10.83 10.45 26.50
C ALA A 95 -10.85 9.19 27.40
N ASN A 96 -10.37 9.28 28.64
CA ASN A 96 -10.48 8.17 29.60
C ASN A 96 -11.94 7.87 29.96
N LEU A 97 -12.79 8.89 30.05
CA LEU A 97 -14.24 8.75 30.28
C LEU A 97 -14.92 8.11 29.07
N SER A 98 -14.69 8.60 27.85
CA SER A 98 -15.27 8.07 26.62
C SER A 98 -14.82 6.61 26.42
N GLY A 99 -13.53 6.30 26.57
CA GLY A 99 -13.01 4.93 26.53
C GLY A 99 -13.69 4.00 27.54
N SER A 100 -13.91 4.46 28.77
CA SER A 100 -14.62 3.70 29.81
C SER A 100 -16.06 3.36 29.38
N PHE A 101 -16.80 4.35 28.87
CA PHE A 101 -18.18 4.13 28.41
C PHE A 101 -18.28 3.25 27.17
N SER A 102 -17.29 3.30 26.28
CA SER A 102 -17.19 2.39 25.13
C SER A 102 -17.04 0.93 25.58
N ILE A 103 -16.14 0.67 26.55
CA ILE A 103 -15.94 -0.67 27.12
C ILE A 103 -17.21 -1.16 27.85
N ILE A 104 -17.88 -0.29 28.60
CA ILE A 104 -19.13 -0.62 29.30
C ILE A 104 -20.25 -0.95 28.29
N ALA A 105 -20.38 -0.17 27.21
CA ALA A 105 -21.36 -0.43 26.16
C ALA A 105 -21.11 -1.80 25.49
N ALA A 106 -19.85 -2.13 25.21
CA ALA A 106 -19.45 -3.43 24.67
C ALA A 106 -19.76 -4.57 25.66
N CYS A 107 -19.52 -4.37 26.95
CA CYS A 107 -19.77 -5.38 27.99
C CYS A 107 -21.26 -5.67 28.19
N TRP A 108 -22.08 -4.62 28.32
CA TRP A 108 -23.52 -4.77 28.59
C TRP A 108 -24.32 -5.25 27.38
N SER A 109 -23.94 -4.84 26.17
CA SER A 109 -24.55 -5.36 24.94
C SER A 109 -24.33 -6.87 24.77
N LYS A 110 -23.11 -7.36 25.06
CA LYS A 110 -22.79 -8.80 25.05
C LYS A 110 -23.48 -9.57 26.18
N THR A 111 -23.55 -8.97 27.37
CA THR A 111 -24.29 -9.54 28.51
C THR A 111 -25.77 -9.71 28.16
N SER A 112 -26.38 -8.72 27.51
CA SER A 112 -27.76 -8.82 27.01
C SER A 112 -27.94 -9.97 26.01
N PHE A 113 -26.98 -10.14 25.08
CA PHE A 113 -27.02 -11.23 24.11
C PHE A 113 -26.93 -12.60 24.79
N ALA A 114 -25.96 -12.78 25.70
CA ALA A 114 -25.78 -14.00 26.45
C ALA A 114 -27.02 -14.35 27.31
N LEU A 115 -27.65 -13.37 27.97
CA LEU A 115 -28.91 -13.57 28.70
C LEU A 115 -30.06 -13.98 27.77
N THR A 116 -30.10 -13.44 26.55
CA THR A 116 -31.07 -13.86 25.52
C THR A 116 -30.88 -15.35 25.17
N LEU A 117 -29.63 -15.82 25.06
CA LEU A 117 -29.33 -17.24 24.79
C LEU A 117 -29.62 -18.15 25.97
N LEU A 118 -29.30 -17.69 27.19
CA LEU A 118 -29.56 -18.43 28.42
C LEU A 118 -31.04 -18.80 28.57
N ARG A 119 -31.92 -17.93 28.09
CA ARG A 119 -33.36 -18.14 28.09
C ARG A 119 -33.82 -19.22 27.10
N ILE A 120 -33.14 -19.36 25.97
CA ILE A 120 -33.49 -20.31 24.90
C ILE A 120 -32.81 -21.68 25.16
N ALA A 121 -31.72 -21.70 25.92
CA ALA A 121 -30.98 -22.90 26.25
C ALA A 121 -31.78 -23.88 27.12
N ASN A 122 -31.88 -25.14 26.68
CA ASN A 122 -32.52 -26.21 27.45
C ASN A 122 -31.52 -27.12 28.18
N GLU A 123 -30.31 -27.30 27.65
CA GLU A 123 -29.28 -28.17 28.24
C GLU A 123 -28.59 -27.54 29.46
N ARG A 124 -28.43 -28.30 30.55
CA ARG A 124 -27.81 -27.83 31.80
C ARG A 124 -26.37 -27.35 31.60
N TRP A 125 -25.58 -28.10 30.82
CA TRP A 125 -24.19 -27.74 30.52
C TRP A 125 -24.08 -26.42 29.77
N MET A 126 -24.97 -26.17 28.81
CA MET A 126 -24.99 -24.93 28.04
C MET A 126 -25.37 -23.71 28.88
N LYS A 127 -26.30 -23.86 29.84
CA LYS A 127 -26.61 -22.80 30.80
C LYS A 127 -25.43 -22.45 31.69
N PHE A 128 -24.71 -23.47 32.17
CA PHE A 128 -23.47 -23.26 32.94
C PHE A 128 -22.42 -22.54 32.11
N PHE A 129 -22.22 -22.94 30.86
CA PHE A 129 -21.28 -22.32 29.94
C PHE A 129 -21.62 -20.86 29.62
N ILE A 130 -22.90 -20.54 29.40
CA ILE A 130 -23.33 -19.16 29.16
C ILE A 130 -23.12 -18.29 30.42
N TRP A 131 -23.41 -18.81 31.62
CA TRP A 131 -23.12 -18.10 32.87
C TRP A 131 -21.62 -17.88 33.07
N PHE A 132 -20.79 -18.86 32.74
CA PHE A 132 -19.34 -18.70 32.73
C PHE A 132 -18.94 -17.52 31.85
N ILE A 133 -19.43 -17.45 30.60
CA ILE A 133 -19.17 -16.33 29.68
C ILE A 133 -19.62 -14.98 30.27
N VAL A 134 -20.82 -14.91 30.84
CA VAL A 134 -21.34 -13.67 31.45
C VAL A 134 -20.45 -13.19 32.60
N ILE A 135 -19.97 -14.10 33.45
CA ILE A 135 -19.11 -13.75 34.58
C ILE A 135 -17.75 -13.28 34.08
N THR A 136 -17.11 -14.07 33.22
CA THR A 136 -15.75 -13.80 32.75
C THR A 136 -15.67 -12.54 31.89
N ILE A 137 -16.69 -12.25 31.09
CA ILE A 137 -16.72 -11.04 30.25
C ILE A 137 -16.87 -9.77 31.08
N ASN A 138 -17.75 -9.77 32.10
CA ASN A 138 -17.92 -8.63 33.00
C ASN A 138 -16.69 -8.42 33.89
N VAL A 139 -16.03 -9.50 34.32
CA VAL A 139 -14.77 -9.40 35.06
C VAL A 139 -13.65 -8.83 34.18
N ALA A 140 -13.44 -9.38 32.98
CA ALA A 140 -12.36 -8.96 32.10
C ALA A 140 -12.51 -7.50 31.63
N LEU A 141 -13.68 -7.12 31.13
CA LEU A 141 -13.92 -5.74 30.65
C LEU A 141 -14.04 -4.76 31.82
N GLY A 142 -14.63 -5.16 32.95
CA GLY A 142 -14.74 -4.33 34.15
C GLY A 142 -13.37 -4.01 34.76
N LEU A 143 -12.45 -4.98 34.80
CA LEU A 143 -11.07 -4.74 35.21
C LEU A 143 -10.33 -3.81 34.24
N ASN A 144 -10.66 -3.82 32.94
CA ASN A 144 -10.05 -2.90 31.98
C ASN A 144 -10.43 -1.44 32.26
N VAL A 145 -11.71 -1.20 32.54
CA VAL A 145 -12.18 0.12 32.97
C VAL A 145 -11.47 0.51 34.25
N LEU A 146 -11.37 -0.39 35.24
CA LEU A 146 -10.67 -0.11 36.49
C LEU A 146 -9.20 0.27 36.26
N PHE A 147 -8.47 -0.49 35.43
CA PHE A 147 -7.05 -0.27 35.13
C PHE A 147 -6.80 1.10 34.50
N THR A 148 -7.72 1.58 33.67
CA THR A 148 -7.67 2.93 33.08
C THR A 148 -7.52 4.02 34.15
N TRP A 149 -8.17 3.83 35.30
CA TRP A 149 -8.19 4.81 36.39
C TRP A 149 -7.12 4.58 37.47
N ILE A 150 -6.72 3.33 37.74
CA ILE A 150 -5.79 3.01 38.84
C ILE A 150 -4.31 2.87 38.41
N GLN A 151 -4.01 3.03 37.12
CA GLN A 151 -2.66 2.84 36.57
C GLN A 151 -1.61 3.84 37.08
N CYS A 152 -2.01 4.96 37.72
CA CYS A 152 -1.10 5.93 38.29
C CYS A 152 -1.46 6.28 39.75
N TRP A 153 -0.44 6.66 40.52
CA TRP A 153 -0.59 7.20 41.86
C TRP A 153 0.10 8.58 41.96
N PRO A 154 -0.63 9.67 42.26
CA PRO A 154 -2.08 9.74 42.48
C PRO A 154 -2.86 9.66 41.14
N VAL A 155 -4.15 9.32 41.19
CA VAL A 155 -4.98 9.01 40.00
C VAL A 155 -5.03 10.17 39.01
N GLU A 156 -4.99 11.42 39.50
CA GLU A 156 -4.99 12.64 38.69
C GLU A 156 -3.81 12.73 37.72
N LYS A 157 -2.74 11.97 37.97
CA LYS A 157 -1.60 11.89 37.05
C LYS A 157 -1.96 11.23 35.71
N THR A 158 -3.03 10.45 35.64
CA THR A 158 -3.49 9.82 34.38
C THR A 158 -3.95 10.84 33.33
N TRP A 159 -4.42 12.03 33.73
CA TRP A 159 -4.78 13.12 32.80
C TRP A 159 -3.96 14.41 33.01
N ARG A 160 -3.27 14.58 34.14
CA ARG A 160 -2.33 15.69 34.41
C ARG A 160 -0.89 15.21 34.44
N THR A 161 -0.46 14.57 33.35
CA THR A 161 0.82 13.85 33.27
C THR A 161 2.04 14.71 33.63
N ALA A 162 2.08 15.96 33.14
CA ALA A 162 3.20 16.89 33.35
C ALA A 162 3.13 17.66 34.68
N SER A 163 1.92 17.90 35.22
CA SER A 163 1.73 18.81 36.36
C SER A 163 1.64 18.11 37.71
N THR A 164 1.41 16.79 37.73
CA THR A 164 1.22 16.02 38.98
C THR A 164 2.40 15.08 39.24
N PRO A 165 3.18 15.27 40.33
CA PRO A 165 4.23 14.34 40.72
C PRO A 165 3.61 13.01 41.18
N GLY A 166 4.26 11.89 40.87
CA GLY A 166 3.74 10.56 41.14
C GLY A 166 4.32 9.48 40.23
N THR A 167 3.96 8.23 40.46
CA THR A 167 4.42 7.06 39.70
C THR A 167 3.27 6.42 38.93
N CYS A 168 3.57 5.85 37.76
CA CYS A 168 2.61 5.11 36.95
C CYS A 168 3.14 3.70 36.68
N TRP A 169 2.23 2.78 36.40
CA TRP A 169 2.60 1.47 35.86
C TRP A 169 3.35 1.64 34.54
N PRO A 170 4.27 0.72 34.21
CA PRO A 170 4.86 0.67 32.88
C PRO A 170 3.77 0.59 31.81
N LYS A 171 3.91 1.36 30.71
CA LYS A 171 2.92 1.41 29.60
C LYS A 171 2.58 0.02 29.02
N SER A 172 3.49 -0.95 29.13
CA SER A 172 3.28 -2.33 28.68
C SER A 172 2.15 -3.05 29.44
N ILE A 173 1.89 -2.71 30.70
CA ILE A 173 0.84 -3.35 31.51
C ILE A 173 -0.57 -3.03 30.98
N PRO A 174 -1.01 -1.76 30.90
CA PRO A 174 -2.32 -1.44 30.35
C PRO A 174 -2.43 -1.79 28.86
N MET A 175 -1.35 -1.70 28.08
CA MET A 175 -1.37 -2.07 26.67
C MET A 175 -1.62 -3.57 26.46
N ASN A 176 -0.88 -4.44 27.16
CA ASN A 176 -1.07 -5.89 27.08
C ASN A 176 -2.46 -6.32 27.57
N TYR A 177 -2.98 -5.64 28.60
CA TYR A 177 -4.31 -5.91 29.12
C TYR A 177 -5.42 -5.49 28.14
N ASN A 178 -5.26 -4.36 27.44
CA ASN A 178 -6.17 -3.94 26.38
C ASN A 178 -6.19 -4.94 25.21
N VAL A 179 -5.03 -5.44 24.78
CA VAL A 179 -4.93 -6.48 23.75
C VAL A 179 -5.61 -7.77 24.19
N PHE A 180 -5.38 -8.21 25.43
CA PHE A 180 -6.05 -9.38 26.01
C PHE A 180 -7.57 -9.22 26.01
N THR A 181 -8.08 -8.09 26.51
CA THR A 181 -9.53 -7.87 26.64
C THR A 181 -10.23 -7.70 25.29
N ALA A 182 -9.58 -7.08 24.29
CA ALA A 182 -10.10 -7.01 22.93
C ALA A 182 -10.14 -8.39 22.25
N SER A 183 -9.08 -9.19 22.38
CA SER A 183 -9.02 -10.57 21.88
C SER A 183 -10.08 -11.45 22.54
N TYR A 184 -10.21 -11.33 23.86
CA TYR A 184 -11.20 -12.06 24.65
C TYR A 184 -12.64 -11.66 24.24
N SER A 185 -12.91 -10.36 24.12
CA SER A 185 -14.21 -9.82 23.69
C SER A 185 -14.61 -10.36 22.31
N GLY A 186 -13.72 -10.30 21.32
CA GLY A 186 -13.97 -10.81 19.97
C GLY A 186 -14.17 -12.32 19.91
N ALA A 187 -13.42 -13.09 20.70
CA ALA A 187 -13.63 -14.53 20.83
C ALA A 187 -15.02 -14.84 21.41
N MET A 188 -15.47 -14.09 22.42
CA MET A 188 -16.80 -14.27 23.02
C MET A 188 -17.93 -13.93 22.03
N ASP A 189 -17.77 -12.92 21.17
CA ASP A 189 -18.75 -12.60 20.11
C ASP A 189 -18.96 -13.77 19.15
N ILE A 190 -17.86 -14.39 18.69
CA ILE A 190 -17.92 -15.54 17.78
C ILE A 190 -18.58 -16.75 18.49
N ILE A 191 -18.16 -17.03 19.73
CA ILE A 191 -18.72 -18.13 20.53
C ILE A 191 -20.22 -17.93 20.73
N LEU A 192 -20.65 -16.75 21.17
CA LEU A 192 -22.06 -16.44 21.38
C LEU A 192 -22.87 -16.45 20.07
N ALA A 193 -22.27 -16.16 18.92
CA ALA A 193 -22.93 -16.25 17.62
C ALA A 193 -23.12 -17.71 17.13
N ILE A 194 -22.21 -18.62 17.51
CA ILE A 194 -22.25 -20.04 17.09
C ILE A 194 -23.13 -20.89 18.01
N LEU A 195 -23.12 -20.64 19.33
CA LEU A 195 -23.91 -21.41 20.31
C LEU A 195 -25.38 -21.63 19.91
N PRO A 196 -26.11 -20.64 19.37
CA PRO A 196 -27.51 -20.81 18.98
C PRO A 196 -27.71 -21.79 17.83
N TRP A 197 -26.71 -21.95 16.96
CA TRP A 197 -26.76 -22.90 15.84
C TRP A 197 -26.97 -24.32 16.34
N LYS A 198 -26.24 -24.69 17.41
CA LYS A 198 -26.39 -25.98 18.07
C LYS A 198 -27.79 -26.16 18.66
N ILE A 199 -28.36 -25.10 19.25
CA ILE A 199 -29.72 -25.11 19.82
C ILE A 199 -30.78 -25.33 18.73
N ILE A 200 -30.64 -24.65 17.59
CA ILE A 200 -31.61 -24.68 16.49
C ILE A 200 -31.52 -25.98 15.68
N TRP A 201 -30.36 -26.64 15.66
CA TRP A 201 -30.19 -27.87 14.89
C TRP A 201 -31.14 -28.98 15.34
N GLY A 202 -31.44 -29.05 16.64
CA GLY A 202 -32.36 -30.02 17.24
C GLY A 202 -33.85 -29.65 17.21
N LEU A 203 -34.23 -28.48 16.68
CA LEU A 203 -35.63 -28.04 16.63
C LEU A 203 -36.31 -28.44 15.31
N THR A 204 -37.52 -28.99 15.39
CA THR A 204 -38.37 -29.39 14.25
C THR A 204 -39.06 -28.16 13.62
N MET A 205 -38.28 -27.29 13.00
CA MET A 205 -38.77 -26.08 12.33
C MET A 205 -38.81 -26.26 10.80
N THR A 206 -39.66 -25.52 10.10
CA THR A 206 -39.65 -25.54 8.63
C THR A 206 -38.32 -24.98 8.10
N LYS A 207 -37.81 -25.50 6.97
CA LYS A 207 -36.50 -25.12 6.42
C LYS A 207 -36.32 -23.59 6.25
N ARG A 208 -37.40 -22.87 5.91
CA ARG A 208 -37.43 -21.40 5.79
C ARG A 208 -37.33 -20.68 7.13
N GLU A 209 -37.96 -21.22 8.16
CA GLU A 209 -37.90 -20.70 9.52
C GLU A 209 -36.52 -20.96 10.16
N LYS A 210 -35.91 -22.11 9.86
CA LYS A 210 -34.56 -22.46 10.29
C LYS A 210 -33.53 -21.51 9.67
N LEU A 211 -33.58 -21.30 8.36
CA LEU A 211 -32.69 -20.38 7.64
C LEU A 211 -32.79 -18.93 8.13
N GLY A 212 -34.00 -18.42 8.37
CA GLY A 212 -34.19 -17.04 8.84
C GLY A 212 -33.67 -16.78 10.26
N VAL A 213 -33.75 -17.77 11.16
CA VAL A 213 -33.15 -17.65 12.51
C VAL A 213 -31.64 -17.81 12.45
N SER A 214 -31.15 -18.77 11.66
CA SER A 214 -29.73 -18.95 11.39
C SER A 214 -29.06 -17.67 10.90
N LEU A 215 -29.62 -17.00 9.88
CA LEU A 215 -29.08 -15.75 9.34
C LEU A 215 -29.09 -14.60 10.36
N ALA A 216 -30.15 -14.48 11.15
CA ALA A 216 -30.26 -13.46 12.20
C ALA A 216 -29.21 -13.63 13.30
N MET A 217 -28.82 -14.87 13.62
CA MET A 217 -27.87 -15.18 14.68
C MET A 217 -26.42 -15.18 14.22
N SER A 218 -26.18 -15.33 12.91
CA SER A 218 -24.86 -15.15 12.27
C SER A 218 -24.36 -13.70 12.28
N MET A 219 -25.22 -12.71 12.55
CA MET A 219 -24.78 -11.31 12.66
C MET A 219 -23.84 -11.04 13.85
N GLY A 220 -23.85 -11.88 14.89
CA GLY A 220 -22.89 -11.78 15.98
C GLY A 220 -21.45 -12.11 15.57
N VAL A 221 -21.24 -12.85 14.47
CA VAL A 221 -19.89 -13.13 13.94
C VAL A 221 -19.24 -11.84 13.42
N PHE A 222 -20.03 -10.93 12.83
CA PHE A 222 -19.53 -9.64 12.37
C PHE A 222 -19.03 -8.77 13.53
N ALA A 223 -19.70 -8.80 14.69
CA ALA A 223 -19.21 -8.13 15.90
C ALA A 223 -17.84 -8.69 16.33
N GLY A 224 -17.66 -10.01 16.24
CA GLY A 224 -16.37 -10.66 16.53
C GLY A 224 -15.26 -10.26 15.56
N VAL A 225 -15.56 -10.16 14.26
CA VAL A 225 -14.60 -9.67 13.26
C VAL A 225 -14.21 -8.22 13.53
N VAL A 226 -15.17 -7.36 13.84
CA VAL A 226 -14.94 -5.96 14.22
C VAL A 226 -14.01 -5.87 15.45
N SER A 227 -14.29 -6.68 16.49
CA SER A 227 -13.46 -6.77 17.70
C SER A 227 -12.03 -7.25 17.43
N LEU A 228 -11.81 -8.10 16.42
CA LEU A 228 -10.49 -8.58 16.02
C LEU A 228 -9.71 -7.53 15.21
N ILE A 229 -10.38 -6.78 14.34
CA ILE A 229 -9.76 -5.67 13.59
C ILE A 229 -9.27 -4.60 14.58
N LYS A 230 -10.07 -4.30 15.61
CA LYS A 230 -9.72 -3.36 16.69
C LYS A 230 -8.35 -3.65 17.33
N ILE A 231 -7.90 -4.91 17.38
CA ILE A 231 -6.61 -5.28 17.99
C ILE A 231 -5.44 -4.57 17.30
N LYS A 232 -5.49 -4.41 15.97
CA LYS A 232 -4.44 -3.72 15.20
C LYS A 232 -4.34 -2.23 15.56
N THR A 233 -5.45 -1.63 15.99
CA THR A 233 -5.52 -0.20 16.35
C THR A 233 -5.16 0.07 17.81
N ILE A 234 -5.03 -0.95 18.67
CA ILE A 234 -4.67 -0.77 20.09
C ILE A 234 -3.22 -0.30 20.26
N THR A 235 -2.33 -0.61 19.30
CA THR A 235 -0.95 -0.11 19.31
C THR A 235 -0.88 1.41 19.15
N ALA A 236 -1.93 2.05 18.62
CA ALA A 236 -2.04 3.51 18.51
C ALA A 236 -2.07 4.21 19.88
N ILE A 237 -2.45 3.52 20.96
CA ILE A 237 -2.38 4.08 22.33
C ILE A 237 -0.92 4.39 22.73
N GLY A 238 0.05 3.70 22.13
CA GLY A 238 1.47 3.92 22.34
C GLY A 238 2.12 4.83 21.29
N ALA A 239 1.37 5.30 20.29
CA ALA A 239 1.88 6.14 19.21
C ALA A 239 2.28 7.53 19.73
N PHE A 240 3.12 8.21 18.94
CA PHE A 240 3.55 9.56 19.25
C PHE A 240 2.38 10.54 19.11
N ASP A 241 1.56 10.40 18.07
CA ASP A 241 0.44 11.29 17.76
C ASP A 241 -0.91 10.75 18.26
N ILE A 242 -1.74 11.62 18.84
CA ILE A 242 -3.07 11.26 19.35
C ILE A 242 -4.08 11.01 18.21
N ILE A 243 -3.83 11.56 17.02
CA ILE A 243 -4.70 11.39 15.84
C ILE A 243 -4.85 9.90 15.45
N ASP A 244 -3.81 9.10 15.70
CA ASP A 244 -3.80 7.65 15.42
C ASP A 244 -4.83 6.88 16.25
N THR A 245 -5.33 7.46 17.34
CA THR A 245 -6.34 6.83 18.20
C THR A 245 -7.78 6.97 17.68
N VAL A 246 -8.02 7.79 16.65
CA VAL A 246 -9.35 8.00 16.05
C VAL A 246 -9.94 6.68 15.52
N GLU A 247 -9.13 5.85 14.87
CA GLU A 247 -9.59 4.57 14.33
C GLU A 247 -10.02 3.60 15.44
N LEU A 248 -9.26 3.56 16.55
CA LEU A 248 -9.58 2.74 17.72
C LEU A 248 -10.94 3.12 18.32
N VAL A 249 -11.24 4.42 18.39
CA VAL A 249 -12.52 4.95 18.90
C VAL A 249 -13.67 4.50 17.99
N ILE A 250 -13.50 4.58 16.67
CA ILE A 250 -14.52 4.16 15.69
C ILE A 250 -14.78 2.66 15.76
N TRP A 251 -13.74 1.83 15.84
CA TRP A 251 -13.92 0.38 15.95
C TRP A 251 -14.58 -0.03 17.28
N GLY A 252 -14.25 0.65 18.38
CA GLY A 252 -14.96 0.47 19.66
C GLY A 252 -16.46 0.82 19.56
N ALA A 253 -16.78 1.86 18.81
CA ALA A 253 -18.17 2.25 18.53
C ALA A 253 -18.89 1.20 17.66
N ALA A 254 -18.24 0.72 16.60
CA ALA A 254 -18.79 -0.28 15.69
C ALA A 254 -19.08 -1.61 16.41
N GLU A 255 -18.18 -2.07 17.27
CA GLU A 255 -18.36 -3.30 18.06
C GLU A 255 -19.67 -3.25 18.85
N SER A 256 -19.85 -2.21 19.66
CA SER A 256 -21.03 -2.06 20.51
C SER A 256 -22.33 -1.93 19.69
N ALA A 257 -22.31 -1.13 18.63
CA ALA A 257 -23.49 -0.91 17.78
C ALA A 257 -23.92 -2.20 17.05
N VAL A 258 -22.97 -2.94 16.49
CA VAL A 258 -23.25 -4.20 15.78
C VAL A 258 -23.80 -5.26 16.75
N THR A 259 -23.26 -5.37 17.97
CA THR A 259 -23.79 -6.31 18.98
C THR A 259 -25.23 -5.97 19.37
N ILE A 260 -25.58 -4.68 19.53
CA ILE A 260 -26.94 -4.22 19.84
C ILE A 260 -27.91 -4.58 18.69
N ILE A 261 -27.51 -4.33 17.44
CA ILE A 261 -28.30 -4.65 16.25
C ILE A 261 -28.51 -6.16 16.16
N ALA A 262 -27.42 -6.94 16.20
CA ALA A 262 -27.45 -8.41 16.07
C ALA A 262 -28.38 -9.04 17.11
N THR A 263 -28.30 -8.58 18.36
CA THR A 263 -29.13 -9.11 19.45
C THR A 263 -30.61 -8.77 19.29
N SER A 264 -30.95 -7.67 18.61
CA SER A 264 -32.34 -7.20 18.44
C SER A 264 -33.12 -7.96 17.35
N ILE A 265 -32.44 -8.47 16.33
CA ILE A 265 -33.05 -9.09 15.14
C ILE A 265 -33.92 -10.33 15.43
N PRO A 266 -33.54 -11.28 16.32
CA PRO A 266 -34.35 -12.47 16.58
C PRO A 266 -35.79 -12.17 17.02
N ILE A 267 -36.02 -11.04 17.71
CA ILE A 267 -37.34 -10.61 18.18
C ILE A 267 -38.14 -9.91 17.06
N LEU A 268 -37.47 -9.22 16.12
CA LEU A 268 -38.13 -8.54 15.00
C LEU A 268 -38.81 -9.51 14.03
N ARG A 269 -38.37 -10.77 13.99
CA ARG A 269 -39.03 -11.85 13.22
C ARG A 269 -40.51 -12.02 13.53
N ALA A 270 -40.94 -11.64 14.74
CA ALA A 270 -42.34 -11.69 15.16
C ALA A 270 -43.25 -10.68 14.44
N LEU A 271 -42.72 -9.58 13.89
CA LEU A 271 -43.48 -8.66 13.02
C LEU A 271 -43.81 -9.30 11.66
N ILE A 272 -42.96 -10.20 11.19
CA ILE A 272 -43.07 -10.80 9.85
C ILE A 272 -44.14 -11.91 9.81
N ARG A 273 -44.38 -12.60 10.93
CA ARG A 273 -45.28 -13.77 11.01
C ARG A 273 -46.77 -13.41 11.13
N ASP A 274 -47.10 -12.22 11.60
CA ASP A 274 -48.48 -11.83 11.97
C ASP A 274 -49.14 -10.79 11.05
N TYR A 275 -48.70 -10.64 9.80
CA TYR A 275 -49.52 -9.96 8.80
C TYR A 275 -50.72 -10.85 8.41
N LYS A 276 -51.78 -10.83 9.23
CA LYS A 276 -53.09 -11.38 8.89
C LYS A 276 -53.92 -10.30 8.19
N PRO A 277 -54.39 -10.51 6.94
CA PRO A 277 -55.39 -9.62 6.37
C PRO A 277 -56.66 -9.64 7.25
N PRO A 278 -57.42 -8.52 7.32
CA PRO A 278 -58.54 -8.38 8.23
C PRO A 278 -59.64 -9.43 7.97
N PRO A 279 -60.44 -9.81 9.00
CA PRO A 279 -61.45 -10.85 8.84
C PRO A 279 -62.57 -10.42 7.89
N ALA A 280 -63.14 -11.40 7.19
CA ALA A 280 -64.10 -11.28 6.10
C ALA A 280 -65.51 -10.75 6.48
N ARG A 281 -65.58 -9.70 7.31
CA ARG A 281 -66.84 -8.98 7.62
C ARG A 281 -67.01 -7.67 6.84
N PHE A 282 -66.02 -7.31 6.03
CA PHE A 282 -66.08 -6.21 5.05
C PHE A 282 -65.78 -6.73 3.64
N GLN A 283 -66.43 -7.80 3.20
CA GLN A 283 -66.61 -8.00 1.76
C GLN A 283 -67.85 -7.21 1.34
N MET A 284 -67.65 -5.95 0.97
CA MET A 284 -68.64 -5.23 0.18
C MET A 284 -68.93 -6.05 -1.09
N ASP A 285 -70.21 -6.31 -1.34
CA ASP A 285 -70.68 -7.10 -2.47
C ASP A 285 -70.18 -6.51 -3.79
N ARG A 286 -69.21 -7.20 -4.39
CA ARG A 286 -68.58 -6.84 -5.66
C ARG A 286 -69.59 -6.70 -6.81
N ARG A 287 -70.81 -7.26 -6.69
CA ARG A 287 -71.87 -7.12 -7.71
C ARG A 287 -72.55 -5.76 -7.66
N ALA A 288 -72.69 -5.16 -6.47
CA ALA A 288 -73.25 -3.81 -6.32
C ALA A 288 -72.30 -2.74 -6.87
N LEU A 289 -71.00 -2.86 -6.57
CA LEU A 289 -69.98 -1.91 -7.07
C LEU A 289 -69.79 -2.00 -8.60
N LYS A 290 -69.92 -3.22 -9.18
CA LYS A 290 -69.84 -3.41 -10.64
C LYS A 290 -71.00 -2.76 -11.39
N ARG A 291 -72.21 -2.75 -10.82
CA ARG A 291 -73.38 -2.08 -11.41
C ARG A 291 -73.32 -0.56 -11.30
N ALA A 292 -72.65 -0.03 -10.27
CA ALA A 292 -72.49 1.41 -10.09
C ALA A 292 -71.37 2.01 -10.97
N MET A 293 -70.31 1.25 -11.27
CA MET A 293 -69.14 1.78 -11.98
C MET A 293 -69.13 1.57 -13.50
N PHE A 294 -69.94 0.66 -14.05
CA PHE A 294 -69.99 0.40 -15.50
C PHE A 294 -71.44 0.11 -15.95
N PRO A 295 -72.22 1.15 -16.30
CA PRO A 295 -73.57 0.98 -16.85
C PRO A 295 -73.53 0.36 -18.25
N ASP A 296 -72.50 0.70 -19.03
CA ASP A 296 -72.34 0.23 -20.41
C ASP A 296 -71.09 -0.64 -20.53
N GLY A 297 -71.32 -1.91 -20.84
CA GLY A 297 -70.34 -2.98 -20.76
C GLY A 297 -69.21 -2.85 -21.79
N GLY A 298 -67.98 -2.71 -21.30
CA GLY A 298 -66.78 -2.84 -22.15
C GLY A 298 -65.49 -2.49 -21.43
N GLY A 299 -64.90 -3.43 -20.68
CA GLY A 299 -63.57 -3.24 -20.12
C GLY A 299 -63.05 -4.43 -19.34
N LYS A 300 -62.08 -5.17 -19.90
CA LYS A 300 -61.33 -6.21 -19.17
C LYS A 300 -60.30 -5.55 -18.26
N MET A 301 -60.39 -5.78 -16.95
CA MET A 301 -59.36 -5.39 -15.98
C MET A 301 -58.46 -6.58 -15.65
N ASN A 302 -57.17 -6.47 -16.01
CA ASN A 302 -56.16 -7.49 -15.73
C ASN A 302 -55.87 -7.60 -14.24
N ARG A 303 -55.65 -8.85 -13.81
CA ARG A 303 -55.55 -9.29 -12.42
C ARG A 303 -54.16 -8.96 -11.85
N ILE A 304 -53.94 -7.75 -11.35
CA ILE A 304 -52.72 -7.46 -10.57
C ILE A 304 -52.91 -8.02 -9.16
N THR A 305 -52.11 -9.04 -8.83
CA THR A 305 -52.20 -9.76 -7.55
C THR A 305 -51.32 -9.09 -6.48
N HIS A 306 -51.95 -8.71 -5.37
CA HIS A 306 -51.35 -8.09 -4.17
C HIS A 306 -50.32 -8.96 -3.40
N LYS A 307 -49.82 -10.07 -3.95
CA LYS A 307 -48.76 -10.90 -3.33
C LYS A 307 -47.34 -10.34 -3.51
N ALA A 308 -47.16 -9.29 -4.33
CA ALA A 308 -45.85 -8.71 -4.63
C ALA A 308 -45.35 -7.67 -3.61
N CYS A 309 -46.23 -7.07 -2.80
CA CYS A 309 -45.86 -5.92 -1.94
C CYS A 309 -45.20 -6.34 -0.61
N SER A 310 -45.65 -7.44 0.02
CA SER A 310 -45.06 -7.93 1.29
C SER A 310 -43.67 -8.58 1.10
N LYS A 311 -43.44 -9.28 -0.03
CA LYS A 311 -42.14 -9.86 -0.39
C LYS A 311 -41.12 -8.79 -0.82
N LYS A 312 -41.55 -7.74 -1.55
CA LYS A 312 -40.67 -6.64 -1.93
C LYS A 312 -40.22 -5.82 -0.73
N PHE A 313 -41.04 -5.64 0.30
CA PHE A 313 -40.65 -4.85 1.48
C PHE A 313 -39.63 -5.55 2.39
N THR A 314 -39.78 -6.86 2.63
CA THR A 314 -38.79 -7.64 3.42
C THR A 314 -37.52 -7.93 2.65
N MET A 315 -37.61 -8.18 1.34
CA MET A 315 -36.43 -8.37 0.51
C MET A 315 -35.71 -7.04 0.30
N ASN A 316 -36.39 -5.90 0.16
CA ASN A 316 -35.76 -4.57 0.07
C ASN A 316 -35.16 -4.10 1.40
N ILE A 317 -35.72 -4.43 2.57
CA ILE A 317 -35.07 -4.07 3.84
C ILE A 317 -33.83 -4.94 4.08
N LEU A 318 -33.89 -6.25 3.82
CA LEU A 318 -32.71 -7.11 3.92
C LEU A 318 -31.67 -6.85 2.84
N THR A 319 -32.08 -6.55 1.58
CA THR A 319 -31.15 -6.18 0.51
C THR A 319 -30.62 -4.76 0.67
N ASN A 320 -31.41 -3.80 1.16
CA ASN A 320 -30.94 -2.45 1.49
C ASN A 320 -30.10 -2.43 2.77
N LEU A 321 -30.32 -3.33 3.74
CA LEU A 321 -29.43 -3.49 4.90
C LEU A 321 -28.17 -4.24 4.52
N THR A 322 -28.22 -5.29 3.69
CA THR A 322 -26.99 -5.88 3.16
C THR A 322 -26.29 -4.94 2.21
N SER A 323 -26.95 -4.06 1.45
CA SER A 323 -26.26 -3.06 0.62
C SER A 323 -25.86 -1.80 1.38
N LEU A 324 -26.50 -1.44 2.51
CA LEU A 324 -25.95 -0.47 3.47
C LEU A 324 -24.74 -1.07 4.18
N PHE A 325 -24.79 -2.35 4.58
CA PHE A 325 -23.66 -3.04 5.21
C PHE A 325 -22.58 -3.36 4.19
N THR A 326 -22.88 -3.68 2.92
CA THR A 326 -21.89 -3.86 1.85
C THR A 326 -21.31 -2.51 1.47
N ALA A 327 -22.10 -1.43 1.42
CA ALA A 327 -21.56 -0.07 1.26
C ALA A 327 -20.76 0.39 2.49
N MET A 328 -21.11 -0.03 3.70
CA MET A 328 -20.40 0.30 4.95
C MET A 328 -19.18 -0.59 5.21
N THR A 329 -19.17 -1.85 4.77
CA THR A 329 -17.98 -2.73 4.74
C THR A 329 -17.12 -2.46 3.52
N LEU A 330 -17.66 -1.86 2.45
CA LEU A 330 -16.86 -1.30 1.36
C LEU A 330 -16.31 0.07 1.76
N SER A 331 -17.00 0.88 2.57
CA SER A 331 -16.47 2.15 3.06
C SER A 331 -15.59 2.03 4.31
N SER A 332 -15.64 0.92 5.06
CA SER A 332 -14.67 0.60 6.14
C SER A 332 -13.64 -0.45 5.73
N GLY A 333 -13.95 -1.31 4.76
CA GLY A 333 -12.99 -2.20 4.11
C GLY A 333 -12.07 -1.46 3.11
N ALA A 334 -12.50 -0.31 2.59
CA ALA A 334 -11.62 0.63 1.91
C ALA A 334 -10.67 1.38 2.87
N TYR A 335 -10.93 1.39 4.18
CA TYR A 335 -10.10 2.09 5.18
C TYR A 335 -9.32 1.16 6.13
N ALA A 336 -9.68 -0.12 6.26
CA ALA A 336 -8.77 -1.13 6.84
C ALA A 336 -7.53 -1.41 5.96
N ALA A 337 -7.51 -0.82 4.76
CA ALA A 337 -6.36 -0.68 3.88
C ALA A 337 -5.50 0.57 4.18
N SER A 338 -5.90 1.44 5.11
CA SER A 338 -5.14 2.63 5.49
C SER A 338 -5.02 2.79 7.02
N VAL A 339 -4.17 1.96 7.65
CA VAL A 339 -3.03 2.65 8.27
C VAL A 339 -2.38 3.30 7.07
N ALA A 340 -2.53 4.62 6.88
CA ALA A 340 -1.94 5.29 5.74
C ALA A 340 -0.46 4.94 5.78
N ARG A 341 -0.06 3.94 4.99
CA ARG A 341 1.35 3.74 4.71
C ARG A 341 1.76 5.08 4.11
N PRO A 342 2.89 5.65 4.54
CA PRO A 342 3.37 6.87 3.94
C PRO A 342 3.29 6.69 2.43
N VAL A 343 2.52 7.55 1.80
CA VAL A 343 2.34 7.54 0.35
C VAL A 343 3.75 7.64 -0.23
N PRO A 344 4.23 6.66 -1.00
CA PRO A 344 5.59 6.71 -1.52
C PRO A 344 5.74 7.95 -2.39
N ASP A 345 6.50 8.94 -1.90
CA ASP A 345 6.78 10.19 -2.61
C ASP A 345 8.28 10.41 -2.77
N TYR A 346 8.93 9.39 -3.31
CA TYR A 346 10.34 9.36 -3.60
C TYR A 346 10.65 10.02 -4.94
N THR A 347 11.88 10.50 -5.04
CA THR A 347 12.42 11.06 -6.29
C THR A 347 12.95 9.98 -7.24
N THR A 348 13.33 8.83 -6.69
CA THR A 348 13.85 7.65 -7.38
C THR A 348 13.73 6.42 -6.47
N SER A 349 14.39 5.31 -6.78
CA SER A 349 14.62 4.24 -5.81
C SER A 349 15.56 4.71 -4.71
N GLU A 350 14.99 5.06 -3.54
CA GLU A 350 15.78 5.60 -2.42
C GLU A 350 16.74 4.55 -1.84
N ALA A 351 16.46 3.25 -1.99
CA ALA A 351 17.35 2.15 -1.60
C ALA A 351 18.18 1.57 -2.76
N GLY A 352 18.46 2.38 -3.78
CA GLY A 352 19.33 1.98 -4.88
C GLY A 352 18.58 1.56 -6.14
N ASN A 353 19.09 2.05 -7.27
CA ASN A 353 18.88 1.42 -8.56
C ASN A 353 20.15 0.62 -8.93
N PRO A 354 20.04 -0.61 -9.45
CA PRO A 354 18.79 -1.32 -9.68
C PRO A 354 18.14 -1.79 -8.38
N PHE A 355 16.81 -1.75 -8.32
CA PHE A 355 16.04 -2.04 -7.11
C PHE A 355 15.84 -3.54 -6.84
N VAL A 356 16.28 -4.40 -7.77
CA VAL A 356 16.32 -5.86 -7.66
C VAL A 356 17.58 -6.41 -8.32
N ASP A 357 18.07 -7.54 -7.82
CA ASP A 357 19.20 -8.25 -8.39
C ASP A 357 18.79 -9.13 -9.58
N GLY A 358 19.69 -9.30 -10.54
CA GLY A 358 19.52 -10.14 -11.73
C GLY A 358 19.36 -9.36 -13.04
N TRP A 359 19.41 -10.11 -14.15
CA TRP A 359 19.32 -9.56 -15.50
C TRP A 359 17.86 -9.56 -15.94
N TYR A 360 17.24 -8.40 -15.82
CA TYR A 360 15.82 -8.19 -16.08
C TYR A 360 15.63 -6.96 -16.94
N ALA A 361 14.68 -7.07 -17.86
CA ALA A 361 14.34 -6.01 -18.78
C ALA A 361 12.84 -5.89 -18.94
N ASP A 362 12.44 -4.90 -19.72
CA ASP A 362 11.08 -4.78 -20.24
C ASP A 362 10.03 -4.85 -19.11
N PRO A 363 10.13 -3.97 -18.09
CA PRO A 363 9.21 -4.02 -16.96
C PRO A 363 7.82 -3.59 -17.38
N ASP A 364 6.84 -4.37 -16.98
CA ASP A 364 5.44 -3.95 -16.94
C ASP A 364 4.96 -3.84 -15.48
N THR A 365 4.04 -2.93 -15.19
CA THR A 365 3.73 -2.54 -13.81
C THR A 365 2.27 -2.36 -13.50
N GLY A 366 1.85 -2.83 -12.33
CA GLY A 366 0.48 -2.60 -11.87
C GLY A 366 0.32 -2.73 -10.37
N ILE A 367 -0.91 -2.58 -9.92
CA ILE A 367 -1.23 -2.50 -8.49
C ILE A 367 -2.29 -3.53 -8.15
N TYR A 368 -1.92 -4.52 -7.34
CA TYR A 368 -2.82 -5.58 -6.90
C TYR A 368 -2.68 -5.80 -5.41
N ASN A 369 -3.81 -6.02 -4.74
CA ASN A 369 -3.84 -6.30 -3.31
C ASN A 369 -3.11 -5.24 -2.44
N ASN A 370 -3.14 -3.97 -2.87
CA ASN A 370 -2.41 -2.84 -2.26
C ASN A 370 -0.89 -3.03 -2.22
N GLU A 371 -0.36 -3.66 -3.26
CA GLU A 371 1.07 -3.84 -3.51
C GLU A 371 1.37 -3.38 -4.94
N TYR A 372 2.57 -2.83 -5.13
CA TYR A 372 3.13 -2.49 -6.43
C TYR A 372 3.78 -3.75 -7.02
N TRP A 373 3.47 -4.04 -8.28
CA TRP A 373 3.98 -5.21 -8.98
C TRP A 373 4.78 -4.80 -10.20
N VAL A 374 5.86 -5.52 -10.46
CA VAL A 374 6.70 -5.39 -11.65
C VAL A 374 6.84 -6.78 -12.27
N PHE A 375 6.52 -6.88 -13.55
CA PHE A 375 6.59 -8.10 -14.36
C PHE A 375 7.63 -7.85 -15.46
N PRO A 376 8.87 -8.34 -15.31
CA PRO A 376 9.90 -8.15 -16.32
C PRO A 376 10.09 -9.39 -17.20
N THR A 377 10.74 -9.16 -18.35
CA THR A 377 11.40 -10.20 -19.13
C THR A 377 12.71 -10.62 -18.47
N SER A 378 12.95 -11.92 -18.40
CA SER A 378 14.27 -12.46 -18.04
C SER A 378 15.26 -12.11 -19.15
N SER A 379 16.21 -11.21 -18.90
CA SER A 379 17.14 -10.69 -19.90
C SER A 379 18.40 -11.57 -20.01
N LEU A 380 18.22 -12.88 -20.20
CA LEU A 380 19.31 -13.83 -20.41
C LEU A 380 19.65 -13.95 -21.91
N ALA A 381 20.62 -14.79 -22.27
CA ALA A 381 20.84 -15.12 -23.68
C ALA A 381 19.53 -15.66 -24.30
N TYR A 382 19.24 -15.26 -25.54
CA TYR A 382 17.98 -15.53 -26.25
C TYR A 382 17.37 -16.92 -26.03
N GLU A 383 18.17 -17.98 -26.14
CA GLU A 383 17.73 -19.38 -26.00
C GLU A 383 17.31 -19.76 -24.56
N GLN A 384 17.74 -19.00 -23.56
CA GLN A 384 17.49 -19.21 -22.14
C GLN A 384 16.26 -18.45 -21.62
N GLN A 385 15.76 -17.47 -22.39
CA GLN A 385 14.61 -16.64 -22.05
C GLN A 385 13.31 -17.47 -22.17
N THR A 386 13.07 -18.34 -21.19
CA THR A 386 12.04 -19.40 -21.26
C THR A 386 11.06 -19.35 -20.08
N TYR A 387 11.12 -18.29 -19.28
CA TYR A 387 10.26 -18.05 -18.13
C TYR A 387 10.16 -16.55 -17.84
N LEU A 388 9.10 -16.19 -17.13
CA LEU A 388 8.88 -14.87 -16.55
C LEU A 388 8.88 -14.98 -15.03
N ASP A 389 9.48 -13.99 -14.37
CA ASP A 389 9.38 -13.77 -12.94
C ASP A 389 8.49 -12.53 -12.68
N ALA A 390 8.14 -12.27 -11.43
CA ALA A 390 7.53 -11.01 -11.01
C ALA A 390 8.12 -10.54 -9.68
N PHE A 391 7.92 -9.27 -9.37
CA PHE A 391 8.35 -8.66 -8.12
C PHE A 391 7.19 -7.86 -7.52
N SER A 392 6.99 -7.97 -6.20
CA SER A 392 5.98 -7.20 -5.49
C SER A 392 6.59 -6.39 -4.35
N SER A 393 6.13 -5.18 -4.15
CA SER A 393 6.54 -4.32 -3.04
C SER A 393 5.34 -3.60 -2.40
N LYS A 394 5.44 -3.30 -1.11
CA LYS A 394 4.44 -2.54 -0.35
C LYS A 394 4.75 -1.05 -0.27
N ASP A 395 5.99 -0.68 -0.53
CA ASP A 395 6.58 0.61 -0.22
C ASP A 395 7.55 1.10 -1.31
N LEU A 396 7.72 0.36 -2.42
CA LEU A 396 8.72 0.58 -3.47
C LEU A 396 10.19 0.38 -3.04
N VAL A 397 10.44 0.02 -1.78
CA VAL A 397 11.78 -0.21 -1.23
C VAL A 397 12.06 -1.71 -1.09
N HIS A 398 11.16 -2.42 -0.41
CA HIS A 398 11.33 -3.85 -0.14
C HIS A 398 10.63 -4.70 -1.20
N TRP A 399 11.42 -5.36 -2.04
CA TRP A 399 10.91 -6.16 -3.16
C TRP A 399 10.94 -7.66 -2.86
N THR A 400 9.81 -8.33 -3.07
CA THR A 400 9.68 -9.79 -2.99
C THR A 400 9.66 -10.38 -4.38
N LYS A 401 10.61 -11.28 -4.68
CA LYS A 401 10.64 -12.01 -5.96
C LYS A 401 9.65 -13.18 -5.96
N HIS A 402 8.90 -13.29 -7.05
CA HIS A 402 8.01 -14.40 -7.39
C HIS A 402 8.58 -15.11 -8.61
N PRO A 403 9.27 -16.25 -8.44
CA PRO A 403 9.94 -16.92 -9.54
C PRO A 403 8.99 -17.77 -10.38
N ASN A 404 9.28 -17.90 -11.68
CA ASN A 404 8.61 -18.79 -12.62
C ASN A 404 7.08 -18.63 -12.66
N ILE A 405 6.59 -17.39 -12.66
CA ILE A 405 5.16 -17.11 -12.70
C ILE A 405 4.51 -17.67 -13.98
N LEU A 406 5.28 -17.71 -15.07
CA LEU A 406 4.92 -18.36 -16.32
C LEU A 406 6.18 -19.00 -16.90
N MET A 407 6.08 -20.26 -17.34
CA MET A 407 7.18 -20.97 -17.98
C MET A 407 6.79 -21.41 -19.38
N LYS A 408 7.77 -21.57 -20.27
CA LYS A 408 7.60 -22.21 -21.59
C LYS A 408 6.83 -23.53 -21.50
N ALA A 409 7.10 -24.34 -20.48
CA ALA A 409 6.44 -25.64 -20.27
C ALA A 409 4.91 -25.54 -20.09
N ASP A 410 4.41 -24.36 -19.73
CA ASP A 410 2.99 -24.08 -19.53
C ASP A 410 2.28 -23.57 -20.79
N VAL A 411 3.03 -23.41 -21.89
CA VAL A 411 2.57 -22.86 -23.17
C VAL A 411 3.02 -23.80 -24.28
N SER A 412 2.13 -24.68 -24.73
CA SER A 412 2.47 -25.82 -25.58
C SER A 412 3.09 -25.46 -26.94
N TRP A 413 2.78 -24.28 -27.46
CA TRP A 413 3.28 -23.76 -28.73
C TRP A 413 4.53 -22.87 -28.58
N ALA A 414 4.84 -22.39 -27.37
CA ALA A 414 6.01 -21.56 -27.14
C ALA A 414 7.29 -22.42 -27.08
N GLN A 415 8.35 -21.94 -27.71
CA GLN A 415 9.65 -22.61 -27.74
C GLN A 415 10.76 -21.75 -27.14
N ILE A 416 10.90 -20.51 -27.57
CA ILE A 416 11.90 -19.49 -27.18
C ILE A 416 11.51 -18.21 -27.90
N ALA A 417 11.99 -17.02 -27.60
CA ALA A 417 12.15 -16.47 -26.27
C ALA A 417 10.78 -15.98 -25.78
N MET A 418 10.54 -15.99 -24.47
CA MET A 418 9.37 -15.35 -23.86
C MET A 418 9.73 -13.90 -23.52
N TRP A 419 9.05 -12.96 -24.18
CA TRP A 419 9.36 -11.53 -24.15
C TRP A 419 8.25 -10.68 -23.54
N ALA A 420 8.57 -9.39 -23.39
CA ALA A 420 7.85 -8.30 -22.74
C ALA A 420 6.43 -8.68 -22.31
N PRO A 421 6.19 -8.90 -21.01
CA PRO A 421 4.86 -9.22 -20.54
C PRO A 421 3.97 -7.96 -20.51
N ALA A 422 2.66 -8.16 -20.66
CA ALA A 422 1.66 -7.19 -20.24
C ALA A 422 0.68 -7.82 -19.28
N HIS A 423 0.49 -7.25 -18.11
CA HIS A 423 -0.31 -7.85 -17.06
C HIS A 423 -1.55 -6.99 -16.77
N ILE A 424 -2.70 -7.63 -16.53
CA ILE A 424 -3.94 -6.91 -16.27
C ILE A 424 -4.91 -7.80 -15.46
N GLU A 425 -5.70 -7.20 -14.57
CA GLU A 425 -6.77 -7.88 -13.84
C GLU A 425 -8.14 -7.56 -14.44
N ARG A 426 -8.97 -8.59 -14.61
CA ARG A 426 -10.38 -8.40 -14.97
C ARG A 426 -11.23 -9.53 -14.41
N ASN A 427 -12.38 -9.19 -13.84
CA ASN A 427 -13.36 -10.16 -13.34
C ASN A 427 -12.77 -11.13 -12.28
N GLY A 428 -11.82 -10.69 -11.45
CA GLY A 428 -11.19 -11.52 -10.43
C GLY A 428 -10.22 -12.57 -10.98
N LYS A 429 -9.73 -12.37 -12.20
CA LYS A 429 -8.70 -13.18 -12.86
C LYS A 429 -7.57 -12.28 -13.32
N TYR A 430 -6.35 -12.82 -13.28
CA TYR A 430 -5.15 -12.15 -13.70
C TYR A 430 -4.74 -12.70 -15.06
N TYR A 431 -4.49 -11.80 -16.01
CA TYR A 431 -4.06 -12.11 -17.36
C TYR A 431 -2.63 -11.61 -17.52
N ILE A 432 -1.79 -12.41 -18.14
CA ILE A 432 -0.45 -12.00 -18.59
C ILE A 432 -0.34 -12.30 -20.08
N TYR A 433 -0.23 -11.25 -20.89
CA TYR A 433 0.13 -11.36 -22.29
C TYR A 433 1.63 -11.41 -22.39
N PHE A 434 2.16 -12.13 -23.37
CA PHE A 434 3.59 -12.28 -23.58
C PHE A 434 3.83 -12.62 -25.04
N ALA A 435 4.95 -12.20 -25.60
CA ALA A 435 5.35 -12.62 -26.93
C ALA A 435 6.24 -13.87 -26.86
N ALA A 436 6.10 -14.77 -27.83
CA ALA A 436 6.97 -15.95 -27.94
C ALA A 436 7.29 -16.31 -29.39
N ASN A 437 8.41 -17.00 -29.60
CA ASN A 437 8.88 -17.54 -30.89
C ASN A 437 9.46 -16.55 -31.88
N ASP A 438 9.48 -15.24 -31.56
CA ASP A 438 10.12 -14.19 -32.36
C ASP A 438 9.83 -14.34 -33.86
N ILE A 439 8.57 -14.19 -34.22
CA ILE A 439 8.17 -14.43 -35.62
C ILE A 439 8.61 -13.28 -36.50
N GLN A 440 9.23 -13.62 -37.63
CA GLN A 440 9.65 -12.65 -38.64
C GLN A 440 8.63 -12.57 -39.78
N GLU A 441 8.61 -11.45 -40.50
CA GLU A 441 7.64 -11.23 -41.58
C GLU A 441 7.78 -12.31 -42.68
N GLY A 442 6.67 -12.93 -43.06
CA GLY A 442 6.62 -13.99 -44.08
C GLY A 442 7.01 -15.39 -43.57
N GLU A 443 7.37 -15.55 -42.30
CA GLU A 443 7.56 -16.87 -41.69
C GLU A 443 6.23 -17.59 -41.43
N THR A 444 6.26 -18.92 -41.53
CA THR A 444 5.10 -19.79 -41.22
C THR A 444 5.19 -20.43 -39.83
N LYS A 445 6.20 -20.05 -39.04
CA LYS A 445 6.42 -20.55 -37.69
C LYS A 445 5.30 -20.06 -36.77
N VAL A 446 4.78 -20.96 -35.92
CA VAL A 446 3.80 -20.59 -34.90
C VAL A 446 4.48 -19.73 -33.84
N GLY A 447 3.98 -18.53 -33.60
CA GLY A 447 4.49 -17.60 -32.60
C GLY A 447 3.69 -16.30 -32.56
N GLY A 448 4.14 -15.33 -31.76
CA GLY A 448 3.46 -14.07 -31.52
C GLY A 448 2.96 -13.92 -30.08
N ILE A 449 1.92 -13.12 -29.88
CA ILE A 449 1.40 -12.75 -28.56
C ILE A 449 0.47 -13.85 -28.05
N GLY A 450 0.83 -14.45 -26.91
CA GLY A 450 0.02 -15.36 -26.12
C GLY A 450 -0.71 -14.67 -24.97
N VAL A 451 -1.59 -15.41 -24.30
CA VAL A 451 -2.22 -14.98 -23.04
C VAL A 451 -2.26 -16.13 -22.04
N GLY A 452 -1.67 -15.90 -20.88
CA GLY A 452 -1.73 -16.75 -19.71
C GLY A 452 -2.78 -16.24 -18.72
N VAL A 453 -3.44 -17.16 -18.01
CA VAL A 453 -4.43 -16.82 -16.97
C VAL A 453 -4.05 -17.45 -15.64
N ALA A 454 -4.25 -16.68 -14.57
CA ALA A 454 -4.06 -17.12 -13.19
C ALA A 454 -5.20 -16.64 -12.27
N ASP A 455 -5.32 -17.30 -11.12
CA ASP A 455 -6.21 -16.91 -10.02
C ASP A 455 -5.63 -15.80 -9.13
N LYS A 456 -4.32 -15.53 -9.27
CA LYS A 456 -3.54 -14.65 -8.41
C LYS A 456 -2.45 -13.93 -9.21
N PRO A 457 -1.97 -12.75 -8.76
CA PRO A 457 -0.93 -12.00 -9.47
C PRO A 457 0.43 -12.72 -9.47
N GLU A 458 0.76 -13.50 -8.44
CA GLU A 458 1.98 -14.31 -8.41
C GLU A 458 1.91 -15.59 -9.28
N GLY A 459 0.80 -15.81 -9.99
CA GLY A 459 0.59 -17.02 -10.77
C GLY A 459 0.28 -18.27 -9.92
N PRO A 460 0.57 -19.48 -10.43
CA PRO A 460 1.16 -19.75 -11.75
C PRO A 460 0.16 -19.46 -12.87
N TYR A 461 0.64 -18.82 -13.93
CA TYR A 461 -0.13 -18.58 -15.15
C TYR A 461 -0.07 -19.81 -16.05
N LYS A 462 -1.17 -20.07 -16.77
CA LYS A 462 -1.27 -21.15 -17.78
C LYS A 462 -1.84 -20.60 -19.08
N ASP A 463 -1.37 -21.13 -20.21
CA ASP A 463 -1.93 -20.77 -21.53
C ASP A 463 -3.45 -20.96 -21.54
N ALA A 464 -4.17 -19.89 -21.87
CA ALA A 464 -5.62 -19.88 -21.84
C ALA A 464 -6.27 -20.39 -23.13
N ILE A 465 -5.53 -20.42 -24.25
CA ILE A 465 -6.09 -20.66 -25.59
C ILE A 465 -5.46 -21.89 -26.25
N GLY A 466 -4.18 -22.18 -25.98
CA GLY A 466 -3.44 -23.26 -26.64
C GLY A 466 -2.81 -22.86 -27.98
N LYS A 467 -2.83 -21.56 -28.33
CA LYS A 467 -2.23 -20.96 -29.53
C LYS A 467 -2.01 -19.45 -29.29
N PRO A 468 -1.21 -18.76 -30.13
CA PRO A 468 -1.12 -17.30 -30.07
C PRO A 468 -2.50 -16.64 -30.21
N LEU A 469 -2.75 -15.61 -29.39
CA LEU A 469 -3.89 -14.71 -29.52
C LEU A 469 -3.73 -13.85 -30.78
N ILE A 470 -2.54 -13.29 -31.00
CA ILE A 470 -2.15 -12.55 -32.21
C ILE A 470 -0.87 -13.21 -32.73
N GLY A 471 -0.99 -13.97 -33.81
CA GLY A 471 0.12 -14.75 -34.37
C GLY A 471 0.53 -14.35 -35.79
N GLU A 472 -0.01 -13.24 -36.31
CA GLU A 472 0.24 -12.75 -37.66
C GLU A 472 0.66 -11.28 -37.61
N TYR A 473 1.39 -10.85 -38.65
CA TYR A 473 1.65 -9.44 -38.88
C TYR A 473 0.38 -8.75 -39.37
N HIS A 474 0.05 -7.62 -38.76
CA HIS A 474 -1.05 -6.76 -39.21
C HIS A 474 -0.48 -5.36 -39.42
N ASN A 475 -0.80 -4.71 -40.55
CA ASN A 475 -0.30 -3.36 -40.88
C ASN A 475 1.24 -3.21 -40.73
N GLY A 476 2.02 -4.26 -41.01
CA GLY A 476 3.48 -4.27 -40.84
C GLY A 476 3.98 -4.47 -39.40
N ALA A 477 3.10 -4.44 -38.39
CA ALA A 477 3.50 -4.60 -36.99
C ALA A 477 3.78 -6.07 -36.64
N GLN A 478 4.98 -6.32 -36.11
CA GLN A 478 5.34 -7.58 -35.49
C GLN A 478 4.51 -7.78 -34.20
N PRO A 479 3.96 -8.98 -33.94
CA PRO A 479 3.21 -9.26 -32.71
C PRO A 479 4.16 -9.49 -31.52
N ILE A 480 4.75 -8.41 -31.04
CA ILE A 480 5.60 -8.33 -29.83
C ILE A 480 5.25 -7.07 -29.02
N ASP A 481 5.82 -6.97 -27.82
CA ASP A 481 5.82 -5.78 -26.98
C ASP A 481 4.43 -5.18 -26.80
N GLN A 482 3.51 -6.06 -26.42
CA GLN A 482 2.15 -5.67 -26.16
C GLN A 482 2.00 -4.96 -24.82
N ASP A 483 0.99 -4.10 -24.72
CA ASP A 483 0.43 -3.53 -23.50
C ASP A 483 -1.10 -3.63 -23.54
N VAL A 484 -1.73 -3.76 -22.38
CA VAL A 484 -3.18 -3.90 -22.26
C VAL A 484 -3.77 -2.87 -21.31
N PHE A 485 -4.63 -2.03 -21.87
CA PHE A 485 -5.28 -0.94 -21.16
C PHE A 485 -6.80 -1.12 -21.17
N ILE A 486 -7.42 -0.96 -20.01
CA ILE A 486 -8.88 -0.98 -19.84
C ILE A 486 -9.33 0.47 -19.61
N ASP A 487 -10.16 0.99 -20.51
CA ASP A 487 -10.67 2.35 -20.42
C ASP A 487 -11.83 2.47 -19.41
N ASP A 488 -12.20 3.70 -19.08
CA ASP A 488 -13.24 4.01 -18.09
C ASP A 488 -14.63 3.46 -18.46
N ASP A 489 -14.87 3.19 -19.75
CA ASP A 489 -16.09 2.56 -20.25
C ASP A 489 -16.09 1.02 -20.12
N GLY A 490 -14.98 0.44 -19.66
CA GLY A 490 -14.76 -0.98 -19.49
C GLY A 490 -14.28 -1.71 -20.76
N GLN A 491 -14.03 -0.99 -21.86
CA GLN A 491 -13.42 -1.57 -23.05
C GLN A 491 -11.93 -1.83 -22.83
N ALA A 492 -11.49 -3.05 -23.13
CA ALA A 492 -10.09 -3.42 -23.08
C ALA A 492 -9.46 -3.28 -24.47
N TYR A 493 -8.26 -2.72 -24.53
CA TYR A 493 -7.47 -2.55 -25.74
C TYR A 493 -6.13 -3.23 -25.55
N ILE A 494 -5.62 -3.84 -26.62
CA ILE A 494 -4.25 -4.33 -26.69
C ILE A 494 -3.50 -3.48 -27.72
N TYR A 495 -2.42 -2.84 -27.27
CA TYR A 495 -1.47 -2.07 -28.08
C TYR A 495 -0.26 -2.96 -28.28
N TYR A 496 0.27 -3.06 -29.49
CA TYR A 496 1.44 -3.89 -29.73
C TYR A 496 2.15 -3.47 -31.01
N GLY A 497 3.41 -3.86 -31.15
CA GLY A 497 4.12 -3.68 -32.40
C GLY A 497 5.63 -3.61 -32.25
N GLY A 498 6.32 -4.16 -33.24
CA GLY A 498 7.75 -4.02 -33.47
C GLY A 498 8.04 -3.59 -34.90
N HIS A 499 9.33 -3.44 -35.24
CA HIS A 499 9.80 -3.07 -36.59
C HIS A 499 9.24 -1.74 -37.12
N GLY A 500 8.96 -0.80 -36.22
CA GLY A 500 8.54 0.54 -36.61
C GLY A 500 7.06 0.70 -36.94
N HIS A 501 6.23 -0.30 -36.61
CA HIS A 501 4.78 -0.25 -36.76
C HIS A 501 4.09 -0.59 -35.44
N ALA A 502 3.04 0.16 -35.10
CA ALA A 502 2.22 -0.06 -33.91
C ALA A 502 0.74 -0.24 -34.27
N ASN A 503 0.08 -1.18 -33.62
CA ASN A 503 -1.34 -1.45 -33.78
C ASN A 503 -2.08 -1.38 -32.45
N VAL A 504 -3.38 -1.13 -32.55
CA VAL A 504 -4.36 -1.34 -31.48
C VAL A 504 -5.45 -2.30 -31.94
N ALA A 505 -5.87 -3.18 -31.03
CA ALA A 505 -7.04 -4.04 -31.20
C ALA A 505 -7.92 -4.00 -29.96
N MET A 506 -9.22 -4.25 -30.12
CA MET A 506 -10.14 -4.42 -29.00
C MET A 506 -10.03 -5.85 -28.47
N LEU A 507 -10.02 -6.02 -27.16
CA LEU A 507 -10.22 -7.32 -26.51
C LEU A 507 -11.69 -7.48 -26.13
N ASN A 508 -12.23 -8.68 -26.34
CA ASN A 508 -13.55 -9.02 -25.83
C ASN A 508 -13.53 -9.14 -24.30
N ALA A 509 -14.71 -9.17 -23.68
CA ALA A 509 -14.86 -9.23 -22.22
C ALA A 509 -14.25 -10.49 -21.56
N ASP A 510 -13.94 -11.52 -22.35
CA ASP A 510 -13.25 -12.74 -21.90
C ASP A 510 -11.73 -12.56 -21.77
N MET A 511 -11.18 -11.46 -22.31
CA MET A 511 -9.76 -11.10 -22.36
C MET A 511 -8.87 -12.09 -23.14
N ILE A 512 -9.46 -13.08 -23.81
CA ILE A 512 -8.75 -14.14 -24.53
C ILE A 512 -9.17 -14.22 -26.00
N SER A 513 -9.88 -13.21 -26.50
CA SER A 513 -10.24 -13.09 -27.91
C SER A 513 -10.26 -11.64 -28.36
N VAL A 514 -9.85 -11.41 -29.61
CA VAL A 514 -9.89 -10.09 -30.26
C VAL A 514 -11.30 -9.79 -30.76
N GLY A 515 -11.79 -8.58 -30.47
CA GLY A 515 -13.08 -8.06 -30.89
C GLY A 515 -13.02 -7.30 -32.22
N ASN A 516 -14.18 -6.84 -32.69
CA ASN A 516 -14.30 -5.99 -33.88
C ASN A 516 -14.60 -4.54 -33.47
N PHE A 517 -13.97 -3.59 -34.14
CA PHE A 517 -14.37 -2.20 -34.12
C PHE A 517 -15.72 -2.00 -34.83
N SER A 518 -16.32 -0.81 -34.66
CA SER A 518 -17.61 -0.45 -35.26
C SER A 518 -17.63 -0.46 -36.79
N ASP A 519 -16.47 -0.32 -37.43
CA ASP A 519 -16.28 -0.42 -38.88
C ASP A 519 -16.04 -1.87 -39.38
N GLY A 520 -16.02 -2.84 -38.46
CA GLY A 520 -15.82 -4.27 -38.75
C GLY A 520 -14.36 -4.71 -38.83
N THR A 521 -13.40 -3.80 -38.68
CA THR A 521 -11.97 -4.15 -38.59
C THR A 521 -11.62 -4.72 -37.21
N GLN A 522 -10.54 -5.52 -37.12
CA GLN A 522 -10.03 -6.05 -35.84
C GLN A 522 -8.79 -5.32 -35.34
N TYR A 523 -7.98 -4.79 -36.26
CA TYR A 523 -6.70 -4.15 -35.97
C TYR A 523 -6.64 -2.78 -36.65
N LYS A 524 -6.16 -1.77 -35.94
CA LYS A 524 -5.95 -0.41 -36.46
C LYS A 524 -4.50 0.01 -36.26
N GLU A 525 -3.90 0.56 -37.30
CA GLU A 525 -2.57 1.15 -37.23
C GLU A 525 -2.64 2.47 -36.47
N ILE A 526 -1.70 2.67 -35.55
CA ILE A 526 -1.59 3.84 -34.67
C ILE A 526 -0.16 4.37 -34.57
N THR A 527 0.72 3.90 -35.45
CA THR A 527 2.18 4.16 -35.47
C THR A 527 2.53 5.64 -35.32
N PRO A 528 3.16 6.04 -34.19
CA PRO A 528 3.76 7.36 -34.04
C PRO A 528 5.06 7.52 -34.83
N GLU A 529 5.51 8.77 -34.99
CA GLU A 529 6.83 9.05 -35.55
C GLU A 529 7.95 8.41 -34.69
N ASN A 530 8.93 7.78 -35.35
CA ASN A 530 10.09 7.11 -34.72
C ASN A 530 9.76 5.95 -33.77
N TYR A 531 8.54 5.41 -33.84
CA TYR A 531 8.18 4.19 -33.11
C TYR A 531 9.17 3.06 -33.41
N THR A 532 9.57 2.31 -32.40
CA THR A 532 10.32 1.05 -32.57
C THR A 532 9.55 -0.10 -31.96
N GLU A 533 9.26 -0.02 -30.66
CA GLU A 533 8.64 -1.09 -29.84
C GLU A 533 8.17 -0.55 -28.48
N GLY A 534 7.70 -1.45 -27.59
CA GLY A 534 7.41 -1.15 -26.18
C GLY A 534 6.25 -0.17 -25.97
N SER A 535 5.10 -0.41 -26.62
CA SER A 535 3.91 0.43 -26.44
C SER A 535 3.43 0.39 -24.99
N LEU A 536 3.04 1.54 -24.43
CA LEU A 536 2.40 1.64 -23.12
C LEU A 536 1.31 2.71 -23.15
N MET A 537 0.10 2.35 -22.76
CA MET A 537 -1.06 3.25 -22.70
C MET A 537 -1.47 3.52 -21.26
N PHE A 538 -1.56 4.80 -20.89
CA PHE A 538 -2.22 5.20 -19.66
C PHE A 538 -3.10 6.44 -19.85
N LYS A 539 -4.03 6.65 -18.92
CA LYS A 539 -4.95 7.78 -18.95
C LYS A 539 -4.72 8.67 -17.73
N ARG A 540 -4.63 9.97 -17.96
CA ARG A 540 -4.53 10.98 -16.89
C ARG A 540 -5.36 12.20 -17.27
N ASN A 541 -6.19 12.69 -16.35
CA ASN A 541 -7.06 13.87 -16.53
C ASN A 541 -7.88 13.85 -17.84
N GLY A 542 -8.40 12.68 -18.21
CA GLY A 542 -9.22 12.50 -19.41
C GLY A 542 -8.46 12.46 -20.74
N LYS A 543 -7.12 12.53 -20.72
CA LYS A 543 -6.25 12.40 -21.89
C LYS A 543 -5.56 11.04 -21.91
N TYR A 544 -5.31 10.53 -23.10
CA TYR A 544 -4.61 9.26 -23.34
C TYR A 544 -3.15 9.55 -23.67
N TYR A 545 -2.25 8.90 -22.95
CA TYR A 545 -0.81 9.00 -23.14
C TYR A 545 -0.32 7.67 -23.67
N LEU A 546 0.17 7.68 -24.92
CA LEU A 546 0.87 6.54 -25.50
C LEU A 546 2.37 6.80 -25.38
N MET A 547 3.10 5.90 -24.72
CA MET A 547 4.55 5.90 -24.63
C MET A 547 5.12 4.75 -25.46
N TRP A 548 6.36 4.91 -25.94
CA TRP A 548 7.06 3.87 -26.70
C TRP A 548 8.58 4.07 -26.64
N SER A 549 9.31 3.03 -27.03
CA SER A 549 10.76 3.09 -27.19
C SER A 549 11.18 3.46 -28.62
N GLU A 550 12.20 4.29 -28.73
CA GLU A 550 12.87 4.66 -29.98
C GLU A 550 14.32 4.16 -29.97
N GLY A 551 14.84 3.78 -31.15
CA GLY A 551 16.24 3.37 -31.30
C GLY A 551 16.46 1.89 -30.97
N GLY A 552 17.72 1.44 -30.98
CA GLY A 552 18.03 0.03 -30.71
C GLY A 552 18.30 -0.23 -29.24
N TRP A 553 17.67 -1.24 -28.62
CA TRP A 553 17.84 -1.60 -27.20
C TRP A 553 19.29 -1.91 -26.78
N THR A 554 20.15 -2.32 -27.72
CA THR A 554 21.61 -2.51 -27.48
C THR A 554 22.44 -1.25 -27.73
N GLY A 555 21.84 -0.22 -28.31
CA GLY A 555 22.48 0.99 -28.80
C GLY A 555 22.46 2.15 -27.80
N PRO A 556 23.19 3.23 -28.12
CA PRO A 556 23.22 4.46 -27.33
C PRO A 556 22.01 5.37 -27.60
N ASP A 557 21.21 5.07 -28.62
CA ASP A 557 20.06 5.84 -29.07
C ASP A 557 18.74 5.37 -28.45
N TYR A 558 18.76 4.26 -27.70
CA TYR A 558 17.58 3.76 -26.98
C TYR A 558 17.05 4.81 -26.00
N SER A 559 15.75 5.06 -26.10
CA SER A 559 15.07 6.14 -25.38
C SER A 559 13.56 5.92 -25.35
N VAL A 560 12.86 6.66 -24.48
CA VAL A 560 11.40 6.65 -24.40
C VAL A 560 10.85 7.97 -24.88
N SER A 561 9.82 7.90 -25.73
CA SER A 561 9.03 9.03 -26.20
C SER A 561 7.55 8.81 -25.90
N TYR A 562 6.76 9.87 -26.06
CA TYR A 562 5.32 9.79 -25.87
C TYR A 562 4.54 10.72 -26.78
N ALA A 563 3.23 10.50 -26.81
CA ALA A 563 2.21 11.29 -27.48
C ALA A 563 0.99 11.44 -26.56
N ILE A 564 0.22 12.52 -26.76
CA ILE A 564 -1.05 12.76 -26.05
C ILE A 564 -2.19 12.76 -27.07
N SER A 565 -3.31 12.12 -26.72
CA SER A 565 -4.50 12.03 -27.57
C SER A 565 -5.79 12.23 -26.75
N ASP A 566 -6.85 12.65 -27.44
CA ASP A 566 -8.23 12.69 -26.94
C ASP A 566 -8.97 11.35 -27.07
N SER A 567 -8.34 10.37 -27.71
CA SER A 567 -8.91 9.07 -28.04
C SER A 567 -7.89 7.96 -27.82
N PRO A 568 -8.32 6.77 -27.31
CA PRO A 568 -7.44 5.60 -27.18
C PRO A 568 -6.97 5.08 -28.56
N LEU A 569 -7.59 5.53 -29.65
CA LEU A 569 -7.24 5.14 -31.02
C LEU A 569 -6.38 6.19 -31.74
N GLY A 570 -5.91 7.22 -31.04
CA GLY A 570 -5.14 8.31 -31.62
C GLY A 570 -6.01 9.36 -32.35
N PRO A 571 -5.40 10.20 -33.21
CA PRO A 571 -4.01 10.12 -33.67
C PRO A 571 -3.00 10.41 -32.56
N PHE A 572 -1.86 9.71 -32.59
CA PHE A 572 -0.75 9.89 -31.65
C PHE A 572 0.39 10.65 -32.31
N ASN A 573 0.34 11.99 -32.20
CA ASN A 573 1.44 12.83 -32.67
C ASN A 573 2.55 12.87 -31.62
N ARG A 574 3.79 12.61 -32.04
CA ARG A 574 4.95 12.61 -31.15
C ARG A 574 5.15 13.95 -30.46
N GLU A 575 5.15 13.94 -29.14
CA GLU A 575 5.33 15.15 -28.31
C GLU A 575 6.80 15.38 -27.99
N ALA A 576 7.43 14.45 -27.26
CA ALA A 576 8.83 14.57 -26.89
C ALA A 576 9.46 13.21 -26.52
N LYS A 577 10.79 13.20 -26.54
CA LYS A 577 11.62 12.18 -25.89
C LYS A 577 11.82 12.58 -24.44
N ILE A 578 11.56 11.69 -23.50
CA ILE A 578 11.57 12.00 -22.05
C ILE A 578 12.59 11.21 -21.25
N LEU A 579 13.04 10.05 -21.72
CA LEU A 579 14.06 9.23 -21.07
C LEU A 579 15.11 8.82 -22.11
N GLN A 580 16.38 8.90 -21.74
CA GLN A 580 17.51 8.49 -22.56
C GLN A 580 18.68 8.13 -21.64
N GLN A 581 19.71 7.48 -22.17
CA GLN A 581 20.93 7.19 -21.40
C GLN A 581 21.59 8.44 -20.81
N ASP A 582 22.27 8.24 -19.68
CA ASP A 582 23.15 9.21 -19.03
C ASP A 582 24.53 8.57 -18.87
N ALA A 583 25.53 9.13 -19.54
CA ALA A 583 26.89 8.58 -19.55
C ALA A 583 27.55 8.52 -18.16
N ALA A 584 26.99 9.19 -17.14
CA ALA A 584 27.45 9.13 -15.76
C ALA A 584 26.68 8.09 -14.91
N VAL A 585 25.53 7.60 -15.36
CA VAL A 585 24.65 6.73 -14.57
C VAL A 585 24.43 5.38 -15.23
N ALA A 586 23.94 5.36 -16.47
CA ALA A 586 23.60 4.13 -17.18
C ALA A 586 23.45 4.34 -18.70
N THR A 587 23.62 3.27 -19.47
CA THR A 587 23.41 3.26 -20.93
C THR A 587 22.19 2.45 -21.33
N GLY A 588 21.73 2.57 -22.59
CA GLY A 588 20.62 1.76 -23.13
C GLY A 588 19.34 1.83 -22.29
N SER A 589 18.97 3.04 -21.85
CA SER A 589 17.80 3.26 -20.99
C SER A 589 16.54 3.42 -21.85
N GLY A 590 15.60 2.50 -21.70
CA GLY A 590 14.34 2.50 -22.44
C GLY A 590 13.44 1.34 -22.02
N HIS A 591 12.40 1.06 -22.81
CA HIS A 591 11.29 0.15 -22.52
C HIS A 591 10.69 0.37 -21.13
N ASN A 592 9.53 1.03 -21.08
CA ASN A 592 9.01 1.53 -19.83
C ASN A 592 7.60 1.03 -19.50
N ALA A 593 7.31 1.12 -18.22
CA ALA A 593 5.97 1.10 -17.66
C ALA A 593 5.79 2.24 -16.67
N VAL A 594 4.57 2.51 -16.24
CA VAL A 594 4.27 3.59 -15.30
C VAL A 594 3.35 3.13 -14.19
N ILE A 595 3.62 3.63 -12.99
CA ILE A 595 2.76 3.46 -11.82
C ILE A 595 2.23 4.82 -11.41
N ASN A 596 0.91 4.93 -11.29
CA ASN A 596 0.27 5.99 -10.51
C ASN A 596 0.04 5.50 -9.08
N VAL A 597 0.57 6.21 -8.10
CA VAL A 597 0.32 5.88 -6.69
C VAL A 597 -1.17 6.10 -6.37
N PRO A 598 -1.89 5.09 -5.85
CA PRO A 598 -3.34 5.14 -5.75
C PRO A 598 -3.84 6.34 -4.97
N GLY A 599 -4.83 7.04 -5.53
CA GLY A 599 -5.46 8.20 -4.89
C GLY A 599 -4.65 9.50 -4.94
N THR A 600 -3.57 9.53 -5.72
CA THR A 600 -2.67 10.70 -5.82
C THR A 600 -2.28 10.98 -7.27
N ASP A 601 -1.61 12.11 -7.52
CA ASP A 601 -1.02 12.43 -8.84
C ASP A 601 0.51 12.23 -8.85
N ILE A 602 0.93 11.18 -8.15
CA ILE A 602 2.32 10.79 -7.94
C ILE A 602 2.61 9.64 -8.90
N TRP A 603 3.55 9.83 -9.82
CA TRP A 603 3.81 8.89 -10.92
C TRP A 603 5.27 8.47 -10.97
N TYR A 604 5.53 7.17 -11.11
CA TYR A 604 6.87 6.63 -11.35
C TYR A 604 6.94 6.01 -12.73
N ILE A 605 8.08 6.20 -13.40
CA ILE A 605 8.44 5.46 -14.60
C ILE A 605 9.38 4.33 -14.20
N PHE A 606 9.01 3.11 -14.56
CA PHE A 606 9.85 1.93 -14.46
C PHE A 606 10.44 1.66 -15.84
N TYR A 607 11.72 1.33 -15.90
CA TYR A 607 12.41 1.11 -17.16
C TYR A 607 13.60 0.19 -16.95
N HIS A 608 14.17 -0.32 -18.04
CA HIS A 608 15.45 -1.03 -17.95
C HIS A 608 16.61 -0.15 -18.39
N ARG A 609 17.79 -0.44 -17.86
CA ARG A 609 19.04 0.24 -18.20
C ARG A 609 20.19 -0.75 -18.18
N ARG A 610 21.35 -0.35 -18.69
CA ARG A 610 22.59 -1.15 -18.64
C ARG A 610 23.64 -0.50 -17.76
N PRO A 611 24.37 -1.31 -16.97
CA PRO A 611 25.50 -0.83 -16.17
C PRO A 611 26.58 -0.22 -17.07
N LEU A 612 27.29 0.80 -16.57
CA LEU A 612 28.39 1.41 -17.33
C LEU A 612 29.54 0.40 -17.49
N GLY A 613 30.21 0.46 -18.63
CA GLY A 613 31.38 -0.36 -18.94
C GLY A 613 31.07 -1.81 -19.35
N ASP A 614 29.82 -2.24 -19.30
CA ASP A 614 29.39 -3.54 -19.82
C ASP A 614 28.93 -3.43 -21.29
N ASN A 615 29.39 -4.37 -22.11
CA ASN A 615 29.07 -4.43 -23.55
C ASN A 615 28.11 -5.58 -23.88
N ASP A 616 27.73 -6.43 -22.91
CA ASP A 616 26.70 -7.43 -23.13
C ASP A 616 25.33 -6.74 -23.21
N GLY A 617 24.70 -6.80 -24.38
CA GLY A 617 23.36 -6.23 -24.59
C GLY A 617 22.34 -6.79 -23.60
N ASN A 618 22.49 -8.04 -23.18
CA ASN A 618 21.53 -8.72 -22.30
C ASN A 618 21.66 -8.30 -20.84
N HIS A 619 22.76 -7.66 -20.41
CA HIS A 619 22.91 -7.20 -19.03
C HIS A 619 22.09 -5.94 -18.77
N ARG A 620 20.77 -6.11 -18.77
CA ARG A 620 19.78 -5.08 -18.45
C ARG A 620 19.34 -5.24 -17.00
N GLN A 621 19.11 -4.11 -16.34
CA GLN A 621 18.75 -4.02 -14.94
C GLN A 621 17.54 -3.10 -14.81
N LEU A 622 16.62 -3.44 -13.91
CA LEU A 622 15.42 -2.63 -13.68
C LEU A 622 15.75 -1.41 -12.83
N ALA A 623 15.18 -0.28 -13.20
CA ALA A 623 15.26 0.97 -12.46
C ALA A 623 13.90 1.66 -12.44
N TYR A 624 13.70 2.55 -11.47
CA TYR A 624 12.59 3.49 -11.51
C TYR A 624 13.01 4.87 -11.03
N ASP A 625 12.38 5.89 -11.61
CA ASP A 625 12.54 7.30 -11.25
C ASP A 625 11.18 8.00 -11.23
N ARG A 626 11.14 9.16 -10.59
CA ARG A 626 9.93 9.96 -10.55
C ARG A 626 9.60 10.57 -11.91
N MET A 627 8.34 10.45 -12.32
CA MET A 627 7.81 11.07 -13.51
C MET A 627 6.94 12.28 -13.12
N TYR A 628 7.29 13.45 -13.66
CA TYR A 628 6.57 14.69 -13.39
C TYR A 628 5.84 15.18 -14.64
N PHE A 629 4.74 15.90 -14.41
CA PHE A 629 4.02 16.62 -15.45
C PHE A 629 4.20 18.13 -15.25
N ASP A 630 4.14 18.89 -16.33
CA ASP A 630 4.02 20.35 -16.27
C ASP A 630 2.54 20.79 -16.18
N ASP A 631 2.35 22.11 -16.09
CA ASP A 631 1.02 22.72 -15.95
C ASP A 631 0.12 22.49 -17.18
N ASP A 632 0.72 22.23 -18.35
CA ASP A 632 0.02 21.90 -19.59
C ASP A 632 -0.29 20.39 -19.69
N GLY A 633 0.12 19.59 -18.70
CA GLY A 633 -0.06 18.15 -18.65
C GLY A 633 0.94 17.37 -19.51
N LYS A 634 2.02 17.98 -19.98
CA LYS A 634 3.11 17.30 -20.68
C LYS A 634 4.06 16.63 -19.69
N ILE A 635 4.61 15.48 -20.09
CA ILE A 635 5.60 14.77 -19.29
C ILE A 635 6.93 15.55 -19.36
N LYS A 636 7.51 15.86 -18.20
CA LYS A 636 8.83 16.48 -18.09
C LYS A 636 9.94 15.45 -18.35
N GLN A 637 11.12 15.93 -18.71
CA GLN A 637 12.30 15.08 -18.86
C GLN A 637 12.56 14.29 -17.57
N VAL A 638 12.68 12.97 -17.70
CA VAL A 638 13.05 12.07 -16.61
C VAL A 638 14.56 12.17 -16.41
N THR A 639 14.95 12.35 -15.14
CA THR A 639 16.36 12.38 -14.72
C THR A 639 16.65 11.10 -13.96
N MET A 640 17.66 10.36 -14.38
CA MET A 640 18.11 9.17 -13.64
C MET A 640 18.92 9.61 -12.43
N LEU A 641 18.41 9.31 -11.23
CA LEU A 641 19.08 9.67 -9.98
C LEU A 641 19.83 8.47 -9.40
N VAL A 642 20.91 8.75 -8.65
CA VAL A 642 21.66 7.74 -7.89
C VAL A 642 21.48 8.06 -6.41
N LYS A 643 20.76 7.18 -5.71
CA LYS A 643 20.53 7.24 -4.28
C LYS A 643 20.65 5.87 -3.66
N ASP A 644 21.04 5.83 -2.39
CA ASP A 644 20.97 4.61 -1.59
C ASP A 644 20.92 4.95 -0.09
N ASN A 645 19.78 4.69 0.54
CA ASN A 645 19.58 4.78 1.97
C ASN A 645 19.73 3.43 2.69
N PHE A 646 20.02 2.35 1.95
CA PHE A 646 20.25 1.00 2.46
C PHE A 646 19.06 0.38 3.23
N ASP A 647 17.87 0.95 3.16
CA ASP A 647 16.69 0.44 3.89
C ASP A 647 16.26 -0.94 3.41
N ASP A 648 16.53 -1.29 2.14
CA ASP A 648 16.20 -2.59 1.56
C ASP A 648 17.01 -3.77 2.14
N GLY A 649 18.06 -3.46 2.91
CA GLY A 649 18.94 -4.44 3.55
C GLY A 649 19.97 -5.09 2.62
N ASN A 650 20.13 -4.61 1.39
CA ASN A 650 20.98 -5.25 0.37
C ASN A 650 22.10 -4.34 -0.12
N LEU A 651 23.03 -4.92 -0.89
CA LEU A 651 24.15 -4.20 -1.53
C LEU A 651 24.06 -4.31 -3.06
N ILE A 652 22.83 -4.27 -3.59
CA ILE A 652 22.60 -4.41 -5.03
C ILE A 652 23.25 -3.22 -5.74
N GLY A 653 23.99 -3.49 -6.82
CA GLY A 653 24.70 -2.45 -7.57
C GLY A 653 26.03 -1.99 -6.93
N TRP A 654 26.41 -2.49 -5.75
CA TRP A 654 27.68 -2.19 -5.11
C TRP A 654 28.75 -3.24 -5.38
N ASN A 655 29.95 -2.79 -5.75
CA ASN A 655 31.14 -3.62 -5.80
C ASN A 655 31.92 -3.51 -4.48
N THR A 656 31.83 -4.56 -3.67
CA THR A 656 32.56 -4.71 -2.40
C THR A 656 33.64 -5.78 -2.46
N GLY A 657 34.05 -6.23 -3.66
CA GLY A 657 35.03 -7.31 -3.86
C GLY A 657 36.48 -6.94 -3.55
N PHE A 658 36.72 -5.83 -2.84
CA PHE A 658 38.04 -5.34 -2.43
C PHE A 658 38.38 -5.84 -1.02
N GLU A 659 39.40 -5.24 -0.39
CA GLU A 659 39.61 -5.44 1.05
C GLU A 659 38.56 -4.68 1.90
N GLY A 660 38.47 -5.04 3.17
CA GLY A 660 37.43 -4.57 4.08
C GLY A 660 36.25 -5.53 4.18
N LYS A 661 35.30 -5.19 5.04
CA LYS A 661 34.05 -5.93 5.22
C LYS A 661 32.91 -4.94 5.25
N PHE A 662 32.06 -5.00 4.23
CA PHE A 662 30.86 -4.19 4.10
C PHE A 662 29.62 -5.07 4.20
N SER A 663 28.61 -4.59 4.90
CA SER A 663 27.31 -5.25 5.06
C SER A 663 26.27 -4.20 5.44
N VAL A 664 25.02 -4.37 5.03
CA VAL A 664 23.94 -3.53 5.55
C VAL A 664 23.49 -4.04 6.92
N LYS A 665 23.38 -3.14 7.89
CA LYS A 665 22.89 -3.40 9.26
C LYS A 665 22.01 -2.23 9.67
N ASP A 666 20.80 -2.54 10.15
CA ASP A 666 19.84 -1.54 10.66
C ASP A 666 19.56 -0.38 9.68
N GLY A 667 19.44 -0.69 8.37
CA GLY A 667 19.20 0.32 7.32
C GLY A 667 20.42 1.17 6.98
N GLN A 668 21.63 0.73 7.30
CA GLN A 668 22.86 1.49 7.04
C GLN A 668 23.96 0.60 6.49
N LEU A 669 24.77 1.13 5.58
CA LEU A 669 25.97 0.47 5.10
C LEU A 669 27.05 0.50 6.21
N SER A 670 27.30 -0.66 6.81
CA SER A 670 28.29 -0.84 7.86
C SER A 670 29.62 -1.33 7.29
N ALA A 671 30.68 -0.61 7.61
CA ALA A 671 32.07 -0.97 7.31
C ALA A 671 32.82 -1.30 8.61
N GLU A 672 33.32 -2.54 8.72
CA GLU A 672 34.03 -3.00 9.92
C GLU A 672 35.53 -2.59 9.89
N LYS A 673 36.09 -2.29 11.07
CA LYS A 673 37.55 -2.15 11.24
C LYS A 673 38.19 -3.53 11.10
N THR A 674 38.95 -3.73 10.02
CA THR A 674 39.59 -5.02 9.72
C THR A 674 41.11 -4.98 9.85
N SER A 675 41.75 -6.16 9.88
CA SER A 675 43.21 -6.29 9.84
C SER A 675 43.84 -5.81 8.53
N ALA A 676 43.05 -5.56 7.48
CA ALA A 676 43.52 -4.98 6.22
C ALA A 676 43.76 -3.47 6.32
N TRP A 677 43.33 -2.84 7.41
CA TRP A 677 43.46 -1.40 7.69
C TRP A 677 42.76 -0.47 6.69
N SER A 678 42.13 -0.98 5.63
CA SER A 678 41.28 -0.20 4.74
C SER A 678 40.07 -1.05 4.34
N GLY A 679 39.05 -0.38 3.80
CA GLY A 679 37.96 -1.01 3.08
C GLY A 679 37.42 -0.07 2.02
N LYS A 680 36.97 -0.62 0.89
CA LYS A 680 36.41 0.14 -0.24
C LYS A 680 35.11 -0.51 -0.72
N ALA A 681 34.11 0.33 -1.02
CA ALA A 681 32.89 -0.09 -1.71
C ALA A 681 32.59 0.95 -2.80
N LEU A 682 32.40 0.50 -4.03
CA LEU A 682 32.19 1.37 -5.20
C LEU A 682 30.83 1.11 -5.83
N GLN A 683 30.19 2.18 -6.31
CA GLN A 683 29.00 2.09 -7.16
C GLN A 683 29.44 1.94 -8.63
N ASN A 684 28.48 1.69 -9.52
CA ASN A 684 28.73 1.77 -10.97
C ASN A 684 28.26 3.12 -11.52
N THR A 685 29.10 4.15 -11.38
CA THR A 685 28.84 5.51 -11.85
C THR A 685 30.04 6.06 -12.63
N GLY A 686 29.86 7.22 -13.27
CA GLY A 686 30.85 7.82 -14.15
C GLY A 686 30.81 9.35 -14.19
N PHE A 687 30.49 9.98 -13.07
CA PHE A 687 30.35 11.44 -12.97
C PHE A 687 31.68 12.17 -13.14
N GLU A 688 31.64 13.34 -13.79
CA GLU A 688 32.75 14.30 -13.85
C GLU A 688 32.45 15.51 -12.98
N ASP A 689 31.32 16.18 -13.27
CA ASP A 689 30.73 17.21 -12.43
C ASP A 689 29.61 16.59 -11.60
N PHE A 690 29.63 16.77 -10.29
CA PHE A 690 28.65 16.17 -9.38
C PHE A 690 28.52 16.89 -8.05
N VAL A 691 27.43 16.56 -7.36
CA VAL A 691 27.25 16.74 -5.93
C VAL A 691 27.06 15.33 -5.34
N PHE A 692 27.85 15.01 -4.32
CA PHE A 692 27.80 13.75 -3.60
C PHE A 692 27.48 14.06 -2.13
N ASP A 693 26.29 13.69 -1.71
CA ASP A 693 25.79 13.78 -0.33
C ASP A 693 25.80 12.40 0.35
N ILE A 694 26.15 12.37 1.63
CA ILE A 694 26.12 11.15 2.45
C ILE A 694 26.14 11.48 3.94
N ASP A 695 25.45 10.66 4.74
CA ASP A 695 25.63 10.66 6.19
C ASP A 695 26.73 9.66 6.58
N ILE A 696 27.66 10.11 7.43
CA ILE A 696 28.78 9.28 7.92
C ILE A 696 28.82 9.30 9.44
N THR A 697 28.91 8.12 10.05
CA THR A 697 29.16 7.96 11.49
C THR A 697 30.41 7.11 11.69
N LEU A 698 31.44 7.64 12.35
CA LEU A 698 32.62 6.86 12.73
C LEU A 698 32.32 6.10 14.03
N VAL A 699 32.47 4.77 14.01
CA VAL A 699 32.08 3.88 15.12
C VAL A 699 33.26 3.27 15.89
N ASP A 700 34.45 3.86 15.75
CA ASP A 700 35.64 3.36 16.44
C ASP A 700 35.69 3.80 17.91
N PRO A 701 35.74 2.88 18.89
CA PRO A 701 35.83 3.22 20.31
C PRO A 701 37.17 3.90 20.69
N ASP A 702 38.22 3.78 19.87
CA ASP A 702 39.55 4.36 20.15
C ASP A 702 39.70 5.82 19.68
N ILE A 703 38.65 6.45 19.12
CA ILE A 703 38.65 7.82 18.59
C ILE A 703 39.12 8.87 19.61
N ASN A 704 38.88 8.62 20.91
CA ASN A 704 39.26 9.53 21.99
C ASN A 704 40.60 9.15 22.66
N SER A 705 41.29 8.11 22.15
CA SER A 705 42.61 7.74 22.67
C SER A 705 43.67 8.70 22.12
N THR A 706 44.61 9.14 22.97
CA THR A 706 45.74 9.99 22.56
C THR A 706 46.78 9.26 21.69
N ALA A 707 46.44 8.06 21.18
CA ALA A 707 47.31 7.26 20.35
C ALA A 707 47.21 7.71 18.89
N ARG A 708 48.36 7.82 18.20
CA ARG A 708 48.52 8.30 16.81
C ARG A 708 47.96 7.33 15.74
N ASP A 709 47.00 6.48 16.09
CA ASP A 709 46.41 5.46 15.22
C ASP A 709 44.95 5.78 14.87
N SER A 710 44.62 7.07 14.77
CA SER A 710 43.30 7.55 14.34
C SER A 710 43.05 7.19 12.87
N GLY A 711 41.88 6.64 12.58
CA GLY A 711 41.44 6.32 11.23
C GLY A 711 40.48 7.35 10.66
N ASP A 712 40.15 7.20 9.38
CA ASP A 712 39.27 8.11 8.65
C ASP A 712 38.21 7.33 7.84
N ALA A 713 37.09 8.00 7.59
CA ALA A 713 35.98 7.49 6.80
C ALA A 713 35.43 8.59 5.89
N GLY A 714 35.08 8.24 4.66
CA GLY A 714 34.75 9.25 3.67
C GLY A 714 34.30 8.69 2.33
N VAL A 715 34.24 9.57 1.35
CA VAL A 715 33.77 9.29 -0.01
C VAL A 715 34.91 9.24 -1.01
N LEU A 716 34.85 8.24 -1.88
CA LEU A 716 35.69 8.12 -3.07
C LEU A 716 34.96 8.73 -4.26
N PHE A 717 35.70 9.45 -5.10
CA PHE A 717 35.17 10.03 -6.33
C PHE A 717 36.25 10.16 -7.40
N GLY A 718 35.84 10.25 -8.67
CA GLY A 718 36.76 10.26 -9.79
C GLY A 718 37.63 9.00 -9.86
N VAL A 719 37.10 7.86 -9.40
CA VAL A 719 37.84 6.61 -9.37
C VAL A 719 37.87 6.00 -10.77
N THR A 720 39.09 5.77 -11.28
CA THR A 720 39.32 5.17 -12.61
C THR A 720 39.83 3.73 -12.52
N SER A 721 40.42 3.36 -11.39
CA SER A 721 40.83 1.99 -11.08
C SER A 721 40.86 1.77 -9.57
N ALA A 722 40.50 0.56 -9.15
CA ALA A 722 40.59 0.11 -7.76
C ALA A 722 40.97 -1.38 -7.73
N SER A 723 41.78 -1.76 -6.76
CA SER A 723 42.14 -3.15 -6.48
C SER A 723 42.37 -3.32 -4.97
N SER A 724 42.57 -4.57 -4.52
CA SER A 724 42.80 -4.83 -3.10
C SER A 724 44.12 -4.19 -2.62
N GLY A 725 44.04 -3.46 -1.52
CA GLY A 725 45.18 -2.83 -0.83
C GLY A 725 44.84 -1.43 -0.31
N ILE A 726 45.65 -0.94 0.63
CA ILE A 726 45.32 0.25 1.45
C ILE A 726 45.03 1.49 0.58
N ASP A 727 45.97 1.85 -0.29
CA ASP A 727 45.87 3.01 -1.20
C ASP A 727 45.77 2.59 -2.67
N SER A 728 45.37 1.34 -2.93
CA SER A 728 45.29 0.72 -4.26
C SER A 728 44.09 1.24 -5.08
N VAL A 729 43.94 2.57 -5.15
CA VAL A 729 42.91 3.30 -5.89
C VAL A 729 43.58 4.40 -6.69
N THR A 730 43.05 4.67 -7.88
CA THR A 730 43.38 5.85 -8.66
C THR A 730 42.17 6.76 -8.71
N GLY A 731 42.17 7.84 -7.95
CA GLY A 731 41.03 8.75 -7.78
C GLY A 731 41.24 9.74 -6.63
N PHE A 732 40.15 10.32 -6.14
CA PHE A 732 40.17 11.27 -5.04
C PHE A 732 39.37 10.76 -3.85
N TYR A 733 39.65 11.35 -2.69
CA TYR A 733 39.02 10.96 -1.44
C TYR A 733 38.87 12.17 -0.53
N ALA A 734 37.65 12.37 -0.02
CA ALA A 734 37.33 13.37 0.98
C ALA A 734 36.76 12.68 2.21
N ALA A 735 37.27 13.00 3.39
CA ALA A 735 37.02 12.19 4.58
C ALA A 735 37.01 13.00 5.88
N LEU A 736 36.35 12.42 6.88
CA LEU A 736 36.41 12.84 8.27
C LEU A 736 37.47 11.99 8.97
N ASP A 737 38.47 12.64 9.54
CA ASP A 737 39.53 12.01 10.31
C ASP A 737 39.22 12.13 11.80
N ALA A 738 39.23 10.98 12.48
CA ALA A 738 39.11 10.85 13.92
C ALA A 738 40.08 11.75 14.71
N SER A 739 41.23 12.13 14.14
CA SER A 739 42.18 13.05 14.79
C SER A 739 41.68 14.49 14.94
N GLY A 740 40.56 14.82 14.28
CA GLY A 740 39.95 16.14 14.33
C GLY A 740 40.23 16.98 13.08
N SER A 741 40.13 16.38 11.89
CA SER A 741 40.26 17.12 10.64
C SER A 741 39.32 16.61 9.54
N VAL A 742 39.04 17.49 8.58
CA VAL A 742 38.48 17.11 7.27
C VAL A 742 39.65 17.05 6.30
N LEU A 743 39.76 15.93 5.57
CA LEU A 743 40.83 15.64 4.64
C LEU A 743 40.31 15.67 3.20
N LEU A 744 41.15 16.17 2.30
CA LEU A 744 41.01 15.98 0.86
C LEU A 744 42.35 15.51 0.30
N GLY A 745 42.34 14.41 -0.44
CA GLY A 745 43.54 13.87 -1.06
C GLY A 745 43.27 13.16 -2.37
N GLN A 746 44.38 12.80 -3.02
CA GLN A 746 44.40 12.02 -4.24
C GLN A 746 45.14 10.71 -3.97
N MET A 747 44.64 9.63 -4.54
CA MET A 747 45.32 8.35 -4.59
C MET A 747 45.70 8.02 -6.02
N ASN A 748 46.95 7.62 -6.21
CA ASN A 748 47.45 6.99 -7.44
C ASN A 748 48.33 5.82 -7.03
N GLN A 749 47.70 4.78 -6.49
CA GLN A 749 48.35 3.65 -5.81
C GLN A 749 49.13 4.01 -4.53
N ASN A 750 49.12 5.28 -4.13
CA ASN A 750 49.66 5.81 -2.88
C ASN A 750 48.85 7.06 -2.48
N TRP A 751 48.73 7.32 -1.19
CA TRP A 751 48.08 8.51 -0.65
C TRP A 751 48.91 9.80 -0.83
N VAL A 752 48.27 10.85 -1.32
CA VAL A 752 48.79 12.23 -1.34
C VAL A 752 47.71 13.18 -0.80
N GLN A 753 47.96 13.78 0.36
CA GLN A 753 47.07 14.80 0.91
C GLN A 753 47.20 16.11 0.11
N LEU A 754 46.07 16.66 -0.30
CA LEU A 754 45.98 17.91 -1.07
C LEU A 754 45.60 19.10 -0.18
N ALA A 755 44.62 18.91 0.70
CA ALA A 755 44.17 19.94 1.64
C ALA A 755 43.63 19.30 2.93
N SER A 756 43.67 20.05 4.03
CA SER A 756 43.01 19.68 5.27
C SER A 756 42.59 20.92 6.06
N THR A 757 41.58 20.76 6.92
CA THR A 757 41.13 21.80 7.85
C THR A 757 40.73 21.17 9.17
N ASN A 758 40.92 21.88 10.28
CA ASN A 758 40.62 21.35 11.60
C ASN A 758 39.11 21.36 11.85
N MET A 759 38.59 20.25 12.38
CA MET A 759 37.19 20.09 12.77
C MET A 759 37.08 19.06 13.88
N THR A 760 36.27 19.31 14.91
CA THR A 760 36.04 18.29 15.94
C THR A 760 35.16 17.16 15.39
N VAL A 761 35.76 15.98 15.22
CA VAL A 761 35.07 14.74 14.87
C VAL A 761 34.93 13.89 16.13
N LYS A 762 33.73 13.38 16.41
CA LYS A 762 33.42 12.54 17.56
C LYS A 762 32.93 11.17 17.11
N ALA A 763 33.24 10.14 17.89
CA ALA A 763 32.70 8.79 17.69
C ALA A 763 31.19 8.81 17.90
N ASP A 764 30.50 7.90 17.21
CA ASP A 764 29.06 7.67 17.30
C ASP A 764 28.22 8.94 17.07
N THR A 765 28.78 9.90 16.33
CA THR A 765 28.12 11.12 15.91
C THR A 765 27.94 11.09 14.40
N LYS A 766 26.70 11.28 13.94
CA LYS A 766 26.37 11.39 12.52
C LYS A 766 26.78 12.76 12.01
N TYR A 767 27.47 12.78 10.87
CA TYR A 767 27.88 13.98 10.14
C TYR A 767 27.33 13.91 8.73
N HIS A 768 26.80 15.02 8.22
CA HIS A 768 26.38 15.11 6.83
C HIS A 768 27.54 15.65 5.98
N LEU A 769 28.10 14.82 5.11
CA LEU A 769 29.22 15.15 4.23
C LEU A 769 28.70 15.41 2.81
N ARG A 770 29.03 16.58 2.27
CA ARG A 770 28.78 16.92 0.86
C ARG A 770 30.09 17.22 0.14
N VAL A 771 30.30 16.58 -1.00
CA VAL A 771 31.40 16.87 -1.93
C VAL A 771 30.83 17.37 -3.25
N VAL A 772 31.17 18.61 -3.61
CA VAL A 772 30.79 19.22 -4.88
C VAL A 772 32.04 19.32 -5.75
N ALA A 773 32.05 18.63 -6.88
CA ALA A 773 33.09 18.75 -7.88
C ALA A 773 32.49 19.37 -9.14
N VAL A 774 33.02 20.52 -9.57
CA VAL A 774 32.65 21.15 -10.83
C VAL A 774 33.93 21.55 -11.56
N LYS A 775 34.14 20.99 -12.75
CA LYS A 775 35.34 21.07 -13.56
C LYS A 775 36.55 20.49 -12.84
N LYS A 776 37.26 21.33 -12.09
CA LYS A 776 38.45 20.96 -11.29
C LYS A 776 38.39 21.54 -9.88
N GLU A 777 37.33 22.28 -9.56
CA GLU A 777 37.14 22.81 -8.23
C GLU A 777 36.35 21.80 -7.40
N VAL A 778 36.93 21.39 -6.29
CA VAL A 778 36.32 20.48 -5.31
C VAL A 778 36.03 21.27 -4.04
N LYS A 779 34.79 21.21 -3.58
CA LYS A 779 34.33 21.79 -2.32
C LYS A 779 33.84 20.68 -1.41
N VAL A 780 34.25 20.73 -0.15
CA VAL A 780 33.81 19.77 0.88
C VAL A 780 33.06 20.55 1.96
N PHE A 781 31.84 20.13 2.25
CA PHE A 781 30.97 20.69 3.28
C PHE A 781 30.71 19.61 4.32
N VAL A 782 30.57 20.03 5.58
CA VAL A 782 30.23 19.14 6.70
C VAL A 782 29.21 19.86 7.57
N ASP A 783 28.03 19.28 7.70
CA ASP A 783 26.80 19.78 8.37
C ASP A 783 26.26 21.12 7.83
N ASP A 784 27.08 22.17 7.78
CA ASP A 784 26.73 23.43 7.11
C ASP A 784 26.91 23.30 5.59
N MET A 785 25.81 23.12 4.88
CA MET A 785 25.78 23.01 3.41
C MET A 785 25.90 24.35 2.68
N ARG A 786 26.00 25.48 3.38
CA ARG A 786 26.15 26.81 2.77
C ARG A 786 27.62 27.20 2.63
N THR A 787 28.44 26.86 3.63
CA THR A 787 29.84 27.28 3.69
C THR A 787 30.78 26.09 3.60
N PRO A 788 31.61 25.98 2.55
CA PRO A 788 32.52 24.86 2.42
C PRO A 788 33.61 24.91 3.51
N LYS A 789 33.91 23.74 4.10
CA LYS A 789 35.06 23.54 4.99
C LYS A 789 36.38 23.55 4.21
N LEU A 790 36.36 23.02 2.99
CA LEU A 790 37.50 23.00 2.08
C LEU A 790 37.07 23.44 0.69
N THR A 791 37.94 24.17 0.01
CA THR A 791 37.84 24.44 -1.44
C THR A 791 39.24 24.26 -2.01
N PHE A 792 39.36 23.41 -3.04
CA PHE A 792 40.64 23.08 -3.65
C PHE A 792 40.49 22.89 -5.16
N THR A 793 41.50 23.28 -5.93
CA THR A 793 41.53 23.05 -7.38
C THR A 793 42.45 21.87 -7.69
N VAL A 794 41.89 20.76 -8.15
CA VAL A 794 42.65 19.56 -8.52
C VAL A 794 43.35 19.75 -9.87
N SER A 795 44.44 19.00 -10.10
CA SER A 795 45.24 19.11 -11.32
C SER A 795 44.66 18.29 -12.48
N THR A 796 44.00 17.16 -12.18
CA THR A 796 43.39 16.21 -13.13
C THR A 796 41.86 16.29 -13.12
N SER A 797 41.20 15.65 -14.09
CA SER A 797 39.73 15.53 -14.13
C SER A 797 39.22 14.69 -12.95
N THR A 798 38.04 15.02 -12.44
CA THR A 798 37.29 14.27 -11.41
C THR A 798 36.38 13.21 -12.01
N LYS A 799 36.48 12.92 -13.31
CA LYS A 799 35.68 11.90 -13.98
C LYS A 799 36.00 10.49 -13.49
N GLY A 800 34.99 9.78 -13.02
CA GLY A 800 35.11 8.36 -12.64
C GLY A 800 33.97 7.90 -11.75
N THR A 801 34.13 6.71 -11.17
CA THR A 801 33.13 6.15 -10.26
C THR A 801 33.20 6.77 -8.86
N THR A 802 32.08 6.68 -8.16
CA THR A 802 31.87 7.10 -6.78
C THR A 802 31.77 5.91 -5.84
N GLY A 803 32.00 6.15 -4.55
CA GLY A 803 31.84 5.14 -3.52
C GLY A 803 32.28 5.63 -2.16
N VAL A 804 32.55 4.70 -1.26
CA VAL A 804 32.97 4.98 0.12
C VAL A 804 34.24 4.23 0.47
N ARG A 805 34.99 4.77 1.43
CA ARG A 805 36.21 4.16 1.95
C ARG A 805 36.33 4.38 3.44
N VAL A 806 36.84 3.36 4.13
CA VAL A 806 37.37 3.46 5.49
C VAL A 806 38.88 3.19 5.51
N PHE A 807 39.59 3.84 6.43
CA PHE A 807 40.98 3.58 6.75
C PHE A 807 41.18 3.55 8.26
N ARG A 808 41.71 2.44 8.79
CA ARG A 808 42.00 2.16 10.21
C ARG A 808 40.83 2.35 11.19
N THR A 809 39.63 2.59 10.70
CA THR A 809 38.40 2.80 11.49
C THR A 809 37.26 1.95 10.96
N GLY A 810 36.15 1.90 11.71
CA GLY A 810 34.86 1.42 11.23
C GLY A 810 33.91 2.60 11.04
N ALA A 811 32.95 2.47 10.12
CA ALA A 811 31.97 3.52 9.85
C ALA A 811 30.60 2.97 9.48
N LEU A 812 29.57 3.78 9.68
CA LEU A 812 28.24 3.60 9.15
C LEU A 812 27.98 4.70 8.12
N TYR A 813 27.42 4.31 6.98
CA TYR A 813 27.04 5.20 5.89
C TYR A 813 25.54 5.07 5.63
N ASP A 814 24.90 6.20 5.32
CA ASP A 814 23.45 6.29 5.19
C ASP A 814 23.10 7.48 4.27
N ASN A 815 21.89 7.51 3.70
CA ASN A 815 21.35 8.57 2.85
C ASN A 815 22.32 9.05 1.75
N LEU A 816 22.93 8.12 1.03
CA LEU A 816 23.84 8.46 -0.07
C LEU A 816 23.04 9.01 -1.25
N SER A 817 23.52 10.10 -1.84
CA SER A 817 23.04 10.59 -3.14
C SER A 817 24.19 11.14 -3.98
N VAL A 818 24.18 10.83 -5.27
CA VAL A 818 25.09 11.43 -6.26
C VAL A 818 24.27 11.91 -7.46
N ALA A 819 24.43 13.17 -7.82
CA ALA A 819 23.72 13.76 -8.94
C ALA A 819 24.58 14.80 -9.67
N HIS A 820 24.20 15.10 -10.92
CA HIS A 820 24.73 16.28 -11.62
C HIS A 820 24.38 17.55 -10.83
N PRO A 821 25.22 18.61 -10.84
CA PRO A 821 25.02 19.78 -9.98
C PRO A 821 23.70 20.55 -10.15
N GLY A 822 23.00 20.40 -11.28
CA GLY A 822 21.69 21.00 -11.51
C GLY A 822 20.51 20.16 -10.99
N ASN A 823 20.78 18.93 -10.56
CA ASN A 823 19.79 17.91 -10.20
C ASN A 823 19.91 17.46 -8.72
N ALA A 824 20.82 18.08 -7.97
CA ALA A 824 21.20 17.72 -6.60
C ALA A 824 20.52 18.59 -5.53
#